data_AF-A0A4R4XIA0-F1
#
_entry.id   AF-A0A4R4XIA0-F1
#
_cell.length_a   1.000
_cell.length_b   1.000
_cell.length_c   1.000
_cell.angle_alpha   90.00
_cell.angle_beta   90.00
_cell.angle_gamma   90.00
#
_symmetry.space_group_name_H-M   'P 1'
#
loop_
_entity.id
_entity.type
_entity.pdbx_description
1 polymer ?
#
loop_
_entity_poly.entity_id
_entity_poly.type
_entity_poly.pdbx_seq_one_letter_code
_entity_poly.pdbx_strand_id
1 'polypeptide(L)'
;MRFRPLIVSSIALALLPLSSPAYADPAPLPTPTVSQTPTEAPPGEPVVEETPPEPPTEQPSEDAPQNPEDKVEDGLGVDGGTERAIVELTDPTQHAPVAGQAAAESVDVVLQPQDQPFMVVEGTAEELAKLAEDPRISSIHRDRTYTPADLGPSLSLIGADKAHAGGFTGTGQSVAVLDTGIDPDHPWFQGRIAAQACFSAVEPGVESLCPNGRPSQTDGNAADATAPACLLDGVNLCDHGSHVAGIAAGTGGVAPGAHIVAVQVFSRINDEDVCGEPACLLAYESSLRQAMEYVSGLSLPQPLAAVNLSLGGMLSESQCDSSEEAAIFKPIIDGLLAKNVATVVAAGNEYFDGVSFPACVSTAVAVGANDGQDAIADFSNRGPLLDLFAPGVDIESSVPDNTTTVYSGTSMATPHVTGALALMKQASPQTPMADLIDKLKQTGRPYVYDSYGTQVTTPRLDLAAALTGAAVQPPVAQTPTVPDETVPDEPDPFESGPSPEPGDPADPDPQPEPEPSTSPVPLPTVTVTVTVTHTASPAAAVCTRGTAAKKLSAAKWAVEIHRSSGTIPDATLTCYLKLISKSSKVFPELTKASSLGTAYRVLKSTRTGKARLDGALLTAWLNWAHGVNGTSAMTAAEKVRQATKPSSAALKKATKNVLKTVK
;
A
#
# COMPACT_ATOMS: atom_id res chain seq x y z
N MET A 1 77.32 20.72 6.75
CA MET A 1 77.72 20.38 5.37
C MET A 1 76.61 20.80 4.42
N ARG A 2 76.95 21.67 3.42
CA ARG A 2 76.45 21.85 2.02
C ARG A 2 75.06 21.29 1.62
N PHE A 3 74.17 21.92 0.82
CA PHE A 3 74.02 23.21 0.10
C PHE A 3 72.55 23.22 -0.49
N ARG A 4 71.67 24.21 -0.22
CA ARG A 4 71.14 25.32 -1.09
C ARG A 4 69.74 25.13 -1.78
N PRO A 5 69.02 26.20 -2.26
CA PRO A 5 67.65 26.59 -1.81
C PRO A 5 66.67 27.10 -2.93
N LEU A 6 65.52 27.74 -2.58
CA LEU A 6 64.90 28.98 -3.16
C LEU A 6 63.39 29.10 -2.77
N ILE A 7 62.96 30.02 -1.87
CA ILE A 7 62.45 31.41 -1.99
C ILE A 7 61.01 31.59 -2.52
N VAL A 8 60.19 32.26 -1.69
CA VAL A 8 58.79 32.72 -1.86
C VAL A 8 58.77 34.27 -1.93
N SER A 9 57.87 34.89 -2.70
CA SER A 9 57.54 36.32 -2.55
C SER A 9 56.18 36.74 -3.13
N SER A 10 55.71 37.90 -2.66
CA SER A 10 54.32 38.41 -2.59
C SER A 10 53.99 39.57 -3.55
N ILE A 11 52.69 39.78 -3.79
CA ILE A 11 51.85 41.01 -3.99
C ILE A 11 52.51 42.32 -4.52
N ALA A 12 51.90 42.92 -5.57
CA ALA A 12 51.71 44.38 -5.72
C ALA A 12 50.61 44.76 -6.74
N LEU A 13 49.93 45.88 -6.45
CA LEU A 13 48.76 46.53 -7.06
C LEU A 13 49.18 47.68 -8.02
N ALA A 14 48.47 47.93 -9.13
CA ALA A 14 48.55 49.19 -9.91
C ALA A 14 47.26 49.51 -10.72
N LEU A 15 47.05 50.81 -10.99
CA LEU A 15 45.80 51.58 -11.21
C LEU A 15 45.48 51.99 -12.68
N LEU A 16 44.15 52.17 -12.97
CA LEU A 16 43.43 53.14 -13.86
C LEU A 16 43.53 53.07 -15.42
N PRO A 17 42.60 53.67 -16.24
CA PRO A 17 41.53 54.65 -15.93
C PRO A 17 40.09 54.40 -16.50
N LEU A 18 39.20 55.33 -16.13
CA LEU A 18 37.77 55.50 -16.44
C LEU A 18 37.42 55.77 -17.92
N SER A 19 36.27 55.26 -18.36
CA SER A 19 35.34 55.94 -19.29
C SER A 19 33.96 55.26 -19.30
N SER A 20 32.90 56.03 -19.00
CA SER A 20 31.47 55.65 -18.99
C SER A 20 30.88 55.47 -20.40
N PRO A 21 29.66 54.89 -20.51
CA PRO A 21 28.56 55.79 -20.89
C PRO A 21 27.25 55.61 -20.09
N ALA A 22 26.66 56.78 -19.84
CA ALA A 22 25.27 57.17 -19.67
C ALA A 22 24.16 56.15 -19.27
N TYR A 23 23.61 56.45 -18.10
CA TYR A 23 22.24 56.21 -17.63
C TYR A 23 21.16 56.54 -18.67
N ALA A 24 20.12 55.71 -18.72
CA ALA A 24 18.78 56.08 -19.17
C ALA A 24 17.81 55.81 -18.01
N ASP A 25 17.07 56.86 -17.60
CA ASP A 25 16.11 56.83 -16.49
C ASP A 25 14.90 55.92 -16.78
N PRO A 26 14.38 55.20 -15.76
CA PRO A 26 13.12 54.48 -15.87
C PRO A 26 11.90 55.43 -15.76
N ALA A 27 10.91 55.20 -16.62
CA ALA A 27 9.65 55.95 -16.66
C ALA A 27 8.82 55.81 -15.37
N PRO A 28 8.08 56.86 -14.95
CA PRO A 28 7.31 56.83 -13.71
C PRO A 28 5.95 56.12 -13.87
N LEU A 29 5.60 55.33 -12.85
CA LEU A 29 4.28 54.73 -12.64
C LEU A 29 3.23 55.80 -12.28
N PRO A 30 1.97 55.68 -12.72
CA PRO A 30 0.92 56.64 -12.40
C PRO A 30 0.41 56.49 -10.96
N THR A 31 0.29 57.61 -10.27
CA THR A 31 -0.35 57.79 -8.96
C THR A 31 -1.87 57.97 -9.10
N PRO A 32 -2.68 57.51 -8.13
CA PRO A 32 -4.13 57.64 -8.17
C PRO A 32 -4.54 59.07 -7.79
N THR A 33 -5.35 59.71 -8.64
CA THR A 33 -5.93 61.03 -8.36
C THR A 33 -7.30 60.86 -7.69
N VAL A 34 -7.37 61.24 -6.42
CA VAL A 34 -8.62 61.51 -5.68
C VAL A 34 -9.11 62.90 -6.08
N SER A 35 -10.37 63.01 -6.51
CA SER A 35 -11.05 64.28 -6.69
C SER A 35 -12.39 64.23 -5.96
N GLN A 36 -12.49 64.98 -4.86
CA GLN A 36 -13.74 65.32 -4.18
C GLN A 36 -14.08 66.78 -4.46
N THR A 37 -15.35 67.08 -4.71
CA THR A 37 -16.07 68.28 -4.22
C THR A 37 -17.57 68.14 -4.54
N PRO A 38 -18.47 68.85 -3.84
CA PRO A 38 -19.58 68.23 -3.13
C PRO A 38 -20.95 68.70 -3.65
N THR A 39 -22.00 67.91 -3.40
CA THR A 39 -23.38 68.40 -3.52
C THR A 39 -24.23 67.97 -2.33
N GLU A 40 -24.54 69.00 -1.55
CA GLU A 40 -25.64 69.26 -0.61
C GLU A 40 -26.85 68.31 -0.58
N ALA A 41 -27.29 67.95 0.63
CA ALA A 41 -28.55 67.28 0.95
C ALA A 41 -29.52 68.25 1.64
N PRO A 42 -30.85 68.07 1.48
CA PRO A 42 -31.77 68.20 2.61
C PRO A 42 -32.91 67.12 2.55
N PRO A 43 -33.89 67.04 3.49
CA PRO A 43 -33.86 66.09 4.60
C PRO A 43 -35.10 65.16 4.71
N GLY A 44 -35.00 64.10 5.52
CA GLY A 44 -36.08 63.67 6.44
C GLY A 44 -37.05 62.55 6.02
N GLU A 45 -36.82 61.37 6.63
CA GLU A 45 -37.78 60.36 7.16
C GLU A 45 -38.63 59.48 6.21
N PRO A 46 -39.07 58.26 6.63
CA PRO A 46 -38.70 57.44 7.79
C PRO A 46 -38.14 56.04 7.43
N VAL A 47 -37.56 55.40 8.44
CA VAL A 47 -37.01 54.04 8.45
C VAL A 47 -38.10 52.99 8.22
N VAL A 48 -37.91 52.12 7.23
CA VAL A 48 -38.54 50.80 7.16
C VAL A 48 -37.46 49.78 7.44
N GLU A 49 -37.63 49.06 8.53
CA GLU A 49 -36.78 47.95 8.96
C GLU A 49 -36.99 46.79 7.98
N GLU A 50 -36.10 46.64 7.00
CA GLU A 50 -36.06 45.42 6.18
C GLU A 50 -35.30 44.34 6.96
N THR A 51 -36.06 43.32 7.32
CA THR A 51 -35.61 42.04 7.86
C THR A 51 -34.50 41.46 6.96
N PRO A 52 -33.39 40.94 7.53
CA PRO A 52 -32.38 40.24 6.74
C PRO A 52 -33.03 39.06 5.99
N PRO A 53 -32.63 38.75 4.74
CA PRO A 53 -33.10 37.54 4.08
C PRO A 53 -32.69 36.32 4.91
N GLU A 54 -33.61 35.39 5.11
CA GLU A 54 -33.33 34.09 5.73
C GLU A 54 -32.12 33.44 5.05
N PRO A 55 -31.20 32.82 5.81
CA PRO A 55 -30.15 32.01 5.23
C PRO A 55 -30.79 30.92 4.37
N PRO A 56 -30.20 30.57 3.20
CA PRO A 56 -30.70 29.46 2.41
C PRO A 56 -30.71 28.22 3.32
N THR A 57 -31.85 27.53 3.34
CA THR A 57 -31.96 26.21 3.95
C THR A 57 -31.00 25.31 3.17
N GLU A 58 -29.81 25.06 3.73
CA GLU A 58 -28.93 24.00 3.27
C GLU A 58 -29.73 22.70 3.33
N GLN A 59 -30.06 22.15 2.17
CA GLN A 59 -30.34 20.74 2.07
C GLN A 59 -29.04 20.01 2.45
N PRO A 60 -29.10 18.95 3.28
CA PRO A 60 -27.92 18.19 3.62
C PRO A 60 -27.25 17.67 2.33
N SER A 61 -25.91 17.72 2.31
CA SER A 61 -25.07 17.21 1.23
C SER A 61 -25.46 15.76 0.87
N GLU A 62 -25.52 15.46 -0.44
CA GLU A 62 -25.85 14.13 -0.96
C GLU A 62 -24.70 13.10 -0.80
N ASP A 63 -23.56 13.52 -0.21
CA ASP A 63 -22.34 12.71 -0.04
C ASP A 63 -22.19 12.03 1.33
N ALA A 64 -23.22 12.08 2.19
CA ALA A 64 -23.21 11.26 3.40
C ALA A 64 -23.34 9.76 3.02
N PRO A 65 -22.58 8.85 3.66
CA PRO A 65 -22.69 7.42 3.41
C PRO A 65 -24.14 6.95 3.51
N GLN A 66 -24.72 6.51 2.38
CA GLN A 66 -26.14 6.14 2.30
C GLN A 66 -26.45 4.80 2.99
N ASN A 67 -25.42 4.01 3.31
CA ASN A 67 -25.53 2.75 4.03
C ASN A 67 -24.75 2.84 5.35
N PRO A 68 -25.36 2.53 6.51
CA PRO A 68 -24.68 2.53 7.81
C PRO A 68 -23.40 1.68 7.86
N GLU A 69 -23.36 0.57 7.12
CA GLU A 69 -22.18 -0.30 7.00
C GLU A 69 -20.98 0.42 6.35
N ASP A 70 -21.21 1.42 5.50
CA ASP A 70 -20.14 2.17 4.81
C ASP A 70 -19.48 3.21 5.74
N LYS A 71 -20.05 3.44 6.94
CA LYS A 71 -19.49 4.36 7.95
C LYS A 71 -18.52 3.68 8.89
N VAL A 72 -18.55 2.35 8.99
CA VAL A 72 -17.73 1.58 9.93
C VAL A 72 -16.48 1.09 9.19
N GLU A 73 -15.29 1.34 9.75
CA GLU A 73 -14.04 0.83 9.22
C GLU A 73 -14.10 -0.70 9.04
N ASP A 74 -13.67 -1.16 7.86
CA ASP A 74 -13.61 -2.58 7.55
C ASP A 74 -12.73 -3.33 8.56
N GLY A 75 -13.30 -4.33 9.24
CA GLY A 75 -12.58 -5.13 10.23
C GLY A 75 -12.59 -4.59 11.66
N LEU A 76 -13.43 -3.59 11.96
CA LEU A 76 -13.63 -3.10 13.33
C LEU A 76 -14.56 -4.03 14.13
N GLY A 77 -14.10 -4.53 15.29
CA GLY A 77 -14.89 -5.30 16.26
C GLY A 77 -15.17 -6.76 15.87
N VAL A 78 -14.48 -7.27 14.86
CA VAL A 78 -14.78 -8.57 14.21
C VAL A 78 -14.32 -9.79 15.01
N ASP A 79 -13.53 -9.60 16.07
CA ASP A 79 -12.96 -10.67 16.90
C ASP A 79 -13.89 -11.10 18.05
N GLY A 80 -15.15 -10.62 18.08
CA GLY A 80 -16.16 -10.97 19.09
C GLY A 80 -15.96 -10.31 20.46
N GLY A 81 -14.85 -9.59 20.66
CA GLY A 81 -14.60 -8.71 21.80
C GLY A 81 -15.10 -7.29 21.58
N THR A 82 -15.05 -6.47 22.64
CA THR A 82 -15.26 -5.03 22.52
C THR A 82 -14.01 -4.38 21.96
N GLU A 83 -14.17 -3.48 20.98
CA GLU A 83 -13.08 -2.67 20.42
C GLU A 83 -13.28 -1.20 20.75
N ARG A 84 -12.17 -0.54 21.09
CA ARG A 84 -12.13 0.90 21.29
C ARG A 84 -12.10 1.61 19.93
N ALA A 85 -13.09 2.46 19.68
CA ALA A 85 -13.32 3.12 18.40
C ALA A 85 -13.54 4.62 18.57
N ILE A 86 -13.15 5.39 17.56
CA ILE A 86 -13.49 6.80 17.39
C ILE A 86 -14.76 6.89 16.55
N VAL A 87 -15.74 7.63 17.06
CA VAL A 87 -17.00 7.97 16.39
C VAL A 87 -16.92 9.43 15.98
N GLU A 88 -16.78 9.69 14.68
CA GLU A 88 -16.78 11.03 14.11
C GLU A 88 -18.21 11.56 13.99
N LEU A 89 -18.48 12.68 14.63
CA LEU A 89 -19.79 13.34 14.68
C LEU A 89 -19.90 14.38 13.57
N THR A 90 -21.12 14.60 13.08
CA THR A 90 -21.35 15.65 12.07
C THR A 90 -21.16 17.06 12.62
N ASP A 91 -21.25 17.28 13.93
CA ASP A 91 -20.98 18.54 14.62
C ASP A 91 -20.76 18.31 16.14
N PRO A 92 -19.96 19.13 16.86
CA PRO A 92 -19.70 18.96 18.29
C PRO A 92 -20.94 19.05 19.19
N THR A 93 -22.05 19.63 18.73
CA THR A 93 -23.30 19.66 19.52
C THR A 93 -23.99 18.30 19.60
N GLN A 94 -23.58 17.31 18.80
CA GLN A 94 -24.25 16.00 18.71
C GLN A 94 -23.82 14.98 19.78
N HIS A 95 -22.85 15.33 20.63
CA HIS A 95 -22.32 14.49 21.70
C HIS A 95 -23.38 13.86 22.60
N ALA A 96 -24.20 14.67 23.27
CA ALA A 96 -25.22 14.18 24.20
C ALA A 96 -26.27 13.26 23.53
N PRO A 97 -26.82 13.61 22.35
CA PRO A 97 -27.73 12.71 21.64
C PRO A 97 -27.09 11.38 21.21
N VAL A 98 -25.85 11.39 20.70
CA VAL A 98 -25.17 10.18 20.22
C VAL A 98 -24.69 9.32 21.39
N ALA A 99 -24.26 9.89 22.51
CA ALA A 99 -23.97 9.13 23.73
C ALA A 99 -25.20 8.43 24.30
N GLY A 100 -26.38 9.05 24.20
CA GLY A 100 -27.64 8.41 24.56
C GLY A 100 -27.98 7.22 23.64
N GLN A 101 -27.66 7.34 22.35
CA GLN A 101 -27.82 6.24 21.38
C GLN A 101 -26.81 5.12 21.63
N ALA A 102 -25.54 5.45 21.89
CA ALA A 102 -24.49 4.48 22.25
C ALA A 102 -24.92 3.64 23.46
N ALA A 103 -25.42 4.28 24.53
CA ALA A 103 -25.93 3.57 25.70
C ALA A 103 -27.16 2.68 25.40
N ALA A 104 -28.00 3.05 24.43
CA ALA A 104 -29.13 2.23 24.01
C ALA A 104 -28.69 0.97 23.22
N GLU A 105 -27.56 1.06 22.53
CA GLU A 105 -26.94 -0.04 21.79
C GLU A 105 -25.90 -0.82 22.60
N SER A 106 -25.82 -0.61 23.92
CA SER A 106 -24.80 -1.20 24.81
C SER A 106 -23.35 -0.85 24.44
N VAL A 107 -23.14 0.27 23.75
CA VAL A 107 -21.83 0.83 23.45
C VAL A 107 -21.39 1.74 24.59
N ASP A 108 -20.24 1.45 25.20
CA ASP A 108 -19.69 2.22 26.29
C ASP A 108 -19.01 3.49 25.79
N VAL A 109 -19.33 4.64 26.37
CA VAL A 109 -18.68 5.91 26.02
C VAL A 109 -17.42 6.08 26.86
N VAL A 110 -16.25 6.06 26.21
CA VAL A 110 -14.92 6.13 26.83
C VAL A 110 -14.43 7.58 26.96
N LEU A 111 -14.65 8.42 25.95
CA LEU A 111 -14.21 9.82 25.92
C LEU A 111 -15.20 10.69 25.15
N GLN A 112 -15.49 11.89 25.67
CA GLN A 112 -16.40 12.84 25.04
C GLN A 112 -15.87 14.29 25.11
N PRO A 113 -14.97 14.68 24.19
CA PRO A 113 -14.37 16.01 24.16
C PRO A 113 -15.38 17.06 23.67
N GLN A 114 -15.91 17.87 24.59
CA GLN A 114 -17.06 18.77 24.35
C GLN A 114 -16.90 19.77 23.18
N ASP A 115 -15.66 20.11 22.81
CA ASP A 115 -15.35 21.11 21.78
C ASP A 115 -14.87 20.49 20.44
N GLN A 116 -14.88 19.17 20.28
CA GLN A 116 -14.36 18.48 19.09
C GLN A 116 -15.41 17.52 18.52
N PRO A 117 -15.60 17.40 17.20
CA PRO A 117 -16.69 16.63 16.61
C PRO A 117 -16.39 15.12 16.60
N PHE A 118 -15.92 14.54 17.71
CA PHE A 118 -15.73 13.10 17.83
C PHE A 118 -15.93 12.64 19.26
N MET A 119 -16.23 11.37 19.45
CA MET A 119 -16.19 10.71 20.76
C MET A 119 -15.50 9.36 20.65
N VAL A 120 -14.97 8.86 21.76
CA VAL A 120 -14.43 7.50 21.82
C VAL A 120 -15.43 6.61 22.51
N VAL A 121 -15.66 5.46 21.92
CA VAL A 121 -16.54 4.42 22.44
C VAL A 121 -15.82 3.07 22.50
N GLU A 122 -16.41 2.13 23.21
CA GLU A 122 -16.01 0.74 23.26
C GLU A 122 -17.24 -0.15 23.03
N GLY A 123 -17.17 -1.03 22.04
CA GLY A 123 -18.30 -1.88 21.65
C GLY A 123 -17.89 -2.98 20.67
N THR A 124 -18.72 -4.01 20.56
CA THR A 124 -18.54 -5.10 19.59
C THR A 124 -18.87 -4.63 18.16
N ALA A 125 -18.46 -5.37 17.12
CA ALA A 125 -18.82 -5.06 15.74
C ALA A 125 -20.34 -4.85 15.55
N GLU A 126 -21.16 -5.65 16.22
CA GLU A 126 -22.62 -5.60 16.07
C GLU A 126 -23.21 -4.35 16.71
N GLU A 127 -22.65 -3.91 17.84
CA GLU A 127 -23.07 -2.71 18.56
C GLU A 127 -22.59 -1.44 17.84
N LEU A 128 -21.36 -1.45 17.31
CA LEU A 128 -20.80 -0.35 16.52
C LEU A 128 -21.53 -0.19 15.17
N ALA A 129 -21.90 -1.29 14.50
CA ALA A 129 -22.69 -1.25 13.28
C ALA A 129 -24.10 -0.67 13.51
N LYS A 130 -24.75 -1.02 14.63
CA LYS A 130 -26.03 -0.42 15.02
C LYS A 130 -25.89 1.06 15.35
N LEU A 131 -24.82 1.42 16.07
CA LEU A 131 -24.53 2.81 16.39
C LEU A 131 -24.35 3.64 15.12
N ALA A 132 -23.67 3.11 14.08
CA ALA A 132 -23.46 3.78 12.79
C ALA A 132 -24.75 4.12 12.01
N GLU A 133 -25.89 3.49 12.34
CA GLU A 133 -27.20 3.86 11.77
C GLU A 133 -27.63 5.27 12.17
N ASP A 134 -27.05 5.83 13.24
CA ASP A 134 -27.31 7.19 13.68
C ASP A 134 -26.87 8.21 12.59
N PRO A 135 -27.80 9.04 12.07
CA PRO A 135 -27.47 10.03 11.03
C PRO A 135 -26.55 11.15 11.53
N ARG A 136 -26.33 11.26 12.85
CA ARG A 136 -25.41 12.23 13.46
C ARG A 136 -23.95 11.76 13.45
N ILE A 137 -23.70 10.51 13.05
CA ILE A 137 -22.38 9.92 12.92
C ILE A 137 -21.97 9.93 11.45
N SER A 138 -20.78 10.44 11.19
CA SER A 138 -20.15 10.51 9.87
C SER A 138 -19.26 9.29 9.58
N SER A 139 -18.50 8.82 10.56
CA SER A 139 -17.74 7.56 10.48
C SER A 139 -17.47 6.97 11.87
N ILE A 140 -17.12 5.68 11.90
CA ILE A 140 -16.63 4.95 13.07
C ILE A 140 -15.38 4.19 12.63
N HIS A 141 -14.25 4.45 13.29
CA HIS A 141 -12.97 3.82 12.95
C HIS A 141 -12.19 3.45 14.21
N ARG A 142 -11.20 2.56 14.08
CA ARG A 142 -10.42 2.06 15.22
C ARG A 142 -9.68 3.20 15.91
N ASP A 143 -9.71 3.20 17.23
CA ASP A 143 -8.88 4.10 18.04
C ASP A 143 -7.47 3.48 18.17
N ARG A 144 -6.63 3.76 17.16
CA ARG A 144 -5.30 3.17 17.03
C ARG A 144 -4.37 3.68 18.11
N THR A 145 -3.57 2.77 18.68
CA THR A 145 -2.51 3.14 19.61
C THR A 145 -1.26 3.53 18.83
N TYR A 146 -0.73 4.72 19.11
CA TYR A 146 0.55 5.14 18.59
C TYR A 146 1.61 5.01 19.69
N THR A 147 2.58 4.12 19.47
CA THR A 147 3.88 4.25 20.15
C THR A 147 4.77 5.14 19.26
N PRO A 148 5.75 5.87 19.80
CA PRO A 148 6.77 6.48 18.94
C PRO A 148 7.46 5.35 18.18
N ALA A 149 7.06 5.14 16.93
CA ALA A 149 7.76 4.24 16.03
C ALA A 149 9.14 4.86 15.77
N ASP A 150 10.17 4.03 15.80
CA ASP A 150 11.53 4.34 15.37
C ASP A 150 11.78 3.37 14.20
N LEU A 151 12.56 3.76 13.19
CA LEU A 151 13.02 2.81 12.18
C LEU A 151 13.97 1.75 12.81
N GLY A 152 14.57 2.05 13.97
CA GLY A 152 15.51 1.19 14.71
C GLY A 152 15.08 -0.28 14.90
N PRO A 153 13.88 -0.60 15.39
CA PRO A 153 13.36 -1.97 15.45
C PRO A 153 13.39 -2.72 14.12
N SER A 154 12.98 -2.09 13.01
CA SER A 154 12.99 -2.74 11.69
C SER A 154 14.42 -3.00 11.21
N LEU A 155 15.33 -2.05 11.41
CA LEU A 155 16.76 -2.21 11.10
C LEU A 155 17.40 -3.32 11.92
N SER A 156 17.05 -3.41 13.20
CA SER A 156 17.57 -4.44 14.11
C SER A 156 17.08 -5.83 13.73
N LEU A 157 15.82 -5.95 13.30
CA LEU A 157 15.22 -7.22 12.86
C LEU A 157 15.96 -7.83 11.66
N ILE A 158 16.37 -6.98 10.71
CA ILE A 158 17.13 -7.41 9.53
C ILE A 158 18.64 -7.36 9.73
N GLY A 159 19.14 -6.87 10.87
CA GLY A 159 20.57 -6.75 11.18
C GLY A 159 21.30 -5.62 10.45
N ALA A 160 20.59 -4.58 10.01
CA ALA A 160 21.19 -3.39 9.42
C ALA A 160 21.96 -2.55 10.45
N ASP A 161 21.51 -2.51 11.70
CA ASP A 161 22.24 -1.92 12.83
C ASP A 161 23.66 -2.52 12.99
N LYS A 162 23.78 -3.85 12.83
CA LYS A 162 25.05 -4.56 12.86
C LYS A 162 25.91 -4.25 11.64
N ALA A 163 25.30 -4.09 10.47
CA ALA A 163 25.99 -3.67 9.26
C ALA A 163 26.59 -2.26 9.44
N HIS A 164 25.81 -1.32 9.99
CA HIS A 164 26.26 0.04 10.30
C HIS A 164 27.40 0.05 11.32
N ALA A 165 27.29 -0.75 12.38
CA ALA A 165 28.36 -0.93 13.36
C ALA A 165 29.64 -1.51 12.73
N GLY A 166 29.50 -2.31 11.66
CA GLY A 166 30.59 -2.80 10.81
C GLY A 166 31.15 -1.78 9.81
N GLY A 167 30.61 -0.56 9.76
CA GLY A 167 31.03 0.50 8.84
C GLY A 167 30.38 0.44 7.45
N PHE A 168 29.40 -0.44 7.25
CA PHE A 168 28.63 -0.48 6.01
C PHE A 168 27.46 0.49 6.12
N THR A 169 27.48 1.53 5.31
CA THR A 169 26.44 2.57 5.25
C THR A 169 25.90 2.78 3.84
N GLY A 170 26.44 2.09 2.83
CA GLY A 170 26.13 2.30 1.42
C GLY A 170 27.03 3.38 0.79
N THR A 171 28.05 3.83 1.52
CA THR A 171 29.03 4.80 1.02
C THR A 171 29.65 4.31 -0.29
N GLY A 172 29.66 5.20 -1.30
CA GLY A 172 30.17 4.88 -2.63
C GLY A 172 29.18 4.12 -3.52
N GLN A 173 27.91 4.01 -3.11
CA GLN A 173 26.82 3.48 -3.92
C GLN A 173 25.72 4.53 -4.09
N SER A 174 24.87 4.34 -5.09
CA SER A 174 23.60 5.04 -5.26
C SER A 174 22.44 4.03 -5.26
N VAL A 175 21.25 4.47 -4.87
CA VAL A 175 19.98 3.76 -5.08
C VAL A 175 19.03 4.66 -5.86
N ALA A 176 18.20 4.09 -6.72
CA ALA A 176 17.16 4.81 -7.44
C ALA A 176 15.80 4.49 -6.84
N VAL A 177 14.95 5.50 -6.68
CA VAL A 177 13.58 5.39 -6.18
C VAL A 177 12.66 5.94 -7.26
N LEU A 178 11.89 5.06 -7.88
CA LEU A 178 10.88 5.40 -8.90
C LEU A 178 9.52 5.40 -8.21
N ASP A 179 9.04 6.57 -7.84
CA ASP A 179 7.91 6.71 -6.92
C ASP A 179 7.22 8.08 -7.11
N THR A 180 6.53 8.62 -6.11
CA THR A 180 5.82 9.92 -6.15
C THR A 180 6.73 11.15 -6.01
N GLY A 181 8.05 10.97 -6.13
CA GLY A 181 9.03 12.05 -5.96
C GLY A 181 9.71 12.01 -4.60
N ILE A 182 10.43 13.07 -4.27
CA ILE A 182 11.17 13.24 -3.01
C ILE A 182 11.11 14.70 -2.59
N ASP A 183 11.01 14.98 -1.29
CA ASP A 183 11.31 16.31 -0.75
C ASP A 183 12.84 16.50 -0.77
N PRO A 184 13.39 17.33 -1.67
CA PRO A 184 14.84 17.43 -1.85
C PRO A 184 15.54 18.15 -0.69
N ASP A 185 14.81 18.91 0.12
CA ASP A 185 15.34 19.71 1.21
C ASP A 185 15.25 19.00 2.57
N HIS A 186 14.56 17.86 2.63
CA HIS A 186 14.42 17.04 3.82
C HIS A 186 15.79 16.73 4.47
N PRO A 187 16.00 16.98 5.78
CA PRO A 187 17.25 16.73 6.50
C PRO A 187 17.83 15.33 6.31
N TRP A 188 16.96 14.35 6.06
CA TRP A 188 17.38 12.97 5.81
C TRP A 188 18.12 12.79 4.49
N PHE A 189 17.97 13.68 3.50
CA PHE A 189 18.56 13.52 2.16
C PHE A 189 19.64 14.56 1.84
N GLN A 190 19.89 15.51 2.74
CA GLN A 190 20.78 16.63 2.52
C GLN A 190 22.15 16.19 1.96
N GLY A 191 22.48 16.74 0.78
CA GLY A 191 23.74 16.49 0.09
C GLY A 191 23.88 15.10 -0.56
N ARG A 192 22.82 14.28 -0.56
CA ARG A 192 22.88 12.88 -1.06
C ARG A 192 22.03 12.61 -2.30
N ILE A 193 21.20 13.56 -2.74
CA ILE A 193 20.49 13.44 -4.02
C ILE A 193 21.47 13.61 -5.18
N ALA A 194 21.69 12.52 -5.93
CA ALA A 194 22.64 12.47 -7.04
C ALA A 194 22.01 12.83 -8.40
N ALA A 195 20.73 12.54 -8.59
CA ALA A 195 19.98 12.92 -9.78
C ALA A 195 18.49 12.96 -9.48
N GLN A 196 17.76 13.74 -10.28
CA GLN A 196 16.30 13.83 -10.23
C GLN A 196 15.71 13.75 -11.63
N ALA A 197 14.55 13.12 -11.76
CA ALA A 197 13.74 13.16 -12.98
C ALA A 197 12.25 13.04 -12.65
N CYS A 198 11.40 13.44 -13.59
CA CYS A 198 9.97 13.21 -13.54
C CYS A 198 9.45 12.81 -14.91
N PHE A 199 8.55 11.82 -14.90
CA PHE A 199 7.77 11.37 -16.03
C PHE A 199 6.33 11.20 -15.56
N SER A 200 5.43 12.05 -16.02
CA SER A 200 4.06 12.13 -15.52
C SER A 200 3.13 12.39 -16.69
N ALA A 201 1.97 11.74 -16.74
CA ALA A 201 1.06 11.87 -17.87
C ALA A 201 0.39 13.27 -17.88
N VAL A 202 0.05 13.75 -19.07
CA VAL A 202 -0.73 14.98 -19.26
C VAL A 202 -1.82 14.69 -20.27
N GLU A 203 -3.05 14.51 -19.78
CA GLU A 203 -4.23 14.16 -20.56
C GLU A 203 -5.46 14.84 -19.93
N PRO A 204 -6.61 14.97 -20.62
CA PRO A 204 -7.82 15.49 -19.98
C PRO A 204 -8.19 14.70 -18.72
N GLY A 205 -8.26 15.37 -17.57
CA GLY A 205 -8.50 14.75 -16.25
C GLY A 205 -7.24 14.21 -15.55
N VAL A 206 -6.07 14.32 -16.19
CA VAL A 206 -4.79 13.83 -15.66
C VAL A 206 -3.76 14.95 -15.66
N GLU A 207 -3.28 15.30 -14.47
CA GLU A 207 -2.31 16.37 -14.25
C GLU A 207 -0.92 15.81 -13.99
N SER A 208 0.07 16.46 -14.59
CA SER A 208 1.46 16.12 -14.37
C SER A 208 1.91 16.60 -12.99
N LEU A 209 2.61 15.72 -12.29
CA LEU A 209 3.31 16.00 -11.04
C LEU A 209 4.74 16.54 -11.26
N CYS A 210 5.18 16.69 -12.52
CA CYS A 210 6.46 17.35 -12.79
C CYS A 210 6.34 18.84 -12.44
N PRO A 211 7.31 19.44 -11.74
CA PRO A 211 7.22 20.85 -11.32
C PRO A 211 7.04 21.85 -12.46
N ASN A 212 7.50 21.53 -13.66
CA ASN A 212 7.30 22.34 -14.86
C ASN A 212 5.91 22.16 -15.53
N GLY A 213 5.04 21.30 -14.99
CA GLY A 213 3.71 20.96 -15.52
C GLY A 213 3.72 20.18 -16.84
N ARG A 214 4.87 19.69 -17.28
CA ARG A 214 5.04 18.96 -18.56
C ARG A 214 5.05 17.46 -18.33
N PRO A 215 4.94 16.64 -19.39
CA PRO A 215 5.00 15.19 -19.24
C PRO A 215 6.34 14.65 -18.75
N SER A 216 7.40 15.46 -18.82
CA SER A 216 8.70 15.10 -18.29
C SER A 216 9.55 16.30 -17.88
N GLN A 217 10.47 16.04 -16.95
CA GLN A 217 11.50 16.97 -16.49
C GLN A 217 12.73 16.17 -16.05
N THR A 218 13.94 16.62 -16.36
CA THR A 218 15.20 15.93 -15.96
C THR A 218 16.25 16.89 -15.42
N ASP A 219 15.88 18.16 -15.24
CA ASP A 219 16.71 19.25 -14.75
C ASP A 219 16.13 19.86 -13.45
N GLY A 220 17.02 20.47 -12.66
CA GLY A 220 16.64 21.09 -11.39
C GLY A 220 16.03 20.09 -10.41
N ASN A 221 15.02 20.53 -9.66
CA ASN A 221 14.29 19.70 -8.69
C ASN A 221 13.20 18.88 -9.40
N ALA A 222 13.56 18.12 -10.44
CA ALA A 222 12.57 17.47 -11.29
C ALA A 222 11.62 16.52 -10.54
N ALA A 223 12.05 15.97 -9.41
CA ALA A 223 11.27 15.01 -8.61
C ALA A 223 10.71 15.64 -7.32
N ASP A 224 10.61 16.97 -7.24
CA ASP A 224 10.21 17.68 -6.02
C ASP A 224 8.79 17.35 -5.56
N ALA A 225 8.68 16.60 -4.45
CA ALA A 225 7.41 16.23 -3.84
C ALA A 225 6.73 17.38 -3.08
N THR A 226 7.40 18.53 -2.93
CA THR A 226 6.82 19.75 -2.32
C THR A 226 6.22 20.69 -3.37
N ALA A 227 6.33 20.33 -4.66
CA ALA A 227 5.82 21.16 -5.74
C ALA A 227 4.30 21.36 -5.62
N PRO A 228 3.75 22.52 -6.04
CA PRO A 228 2.31 22.80 -5.92
C PRO A 228 1.38 21.75 -6.56
N ALA A 229 1.85 21.03 -7.58
CA ALA A 229 1.09 19.95 -8.22
C ALA A 229 0.84 18.74 -7.31
N CYS A 230 1.68 18.56 -6.30
CA CYS A 230 1.55 17.52 -5.28
C CYS A 230 0.55 17.88 -4.17
N LEU A 231 0.07 19.12 -4.13
CA LEU A 231 -0.84 19.59 -3.09
C LEU A 231 -2.29 19.60 -3.60
N LEU A 232 -3.20 19.04 -2.80
CA LEU A 232 -4.64 19.19 -2.97
C LEU A 232 -5.23 19.70 -1.65
N ASP A 233 -5.81 20.89 -1.66
CA ASP A 233 -6.37 21.56 -0.47
C ASP A 233 -5.43 21.61 0.75
N GLY A 234 -4.13 21.75 0.46
CA GLY A 234 -3.07 21.81 1.48
C GLY A 234 -2.56 20.44 1.95
N VAL A 235 -3.13 19.34 1.48
CA VAL A 235 -2.65 17.97 1.73
C VAL A 235 -1.66 17.57 0.66
N ASN A 236 -0.49 17.05 1.06
CA ASN A 236 0.52 16.54 0.14
C ASN A 236 0.21 15.09 -0.26
N LEU A 237 -0.02 14.85 -1.55
CA LEU A 237 -0.30 13.53 -2.10
C LEU A 237 0.97 12.77 -2.54
N CYS A 238 2.12 13.45 -2.61
CA CYS A 238 3.39 12.94 -3.12
C CYS A 238 4.37 12.50 -2.02
N ASP A 239 3.85 12.07 -0.87
CA ASP A 239 4.67 11.77 0.31
C ASP A 239 5.35 10.40 0.27
N HIS A 240 4.70 9.42 -0.38
CA HIS A 240 5.12 8.02 -0.43
C HIS A 240 6.57 7.83 -0.91
N GLY A 241 7.00 8.55 -1.95
CA GLY A 241 8.35 8.49 -2.49
C GLY A 241 9.43 8.97 -1.53
N SER A 242 9.14 10.01 -0.75
CA SER A 242 10.03 10.46 0.34
C SER A 242 10.12 9.40 1.43
N HIS A 243 9.02 8.71 1.74
CA HIS A 243 8.98 7.66 2.76
C HIS A 243 9.86 6.48 2.39
N VAL A 244 9.68 5.93 1.19
CA VAL A 244 10.47 4.79 0.73
C VAL A 244 11.95 5.15 0.51
N ALA A 245 12.25 6.38 0.07
CA ALA A 245 13.62 6.88 -0.01
C ALA A 245 14.28 7.00 1.37
N GLY A 246 13.50 7.41 2.38
CA GLY A 246 13.89 7.46 3.79
C GLY A 246 14.31 6.09 4.32
N ILE A 247 13.50 5.06 4.06
CA ILE A 247 13.81 3.68 4.47
C ILE A 247 15.06 3.16 3.77
N ALA A 248 15.17 3.34 2.46
CA ALA A 248 16.27 2.79 1.68
C ALA A 248 17.60 3.46 2.04
N ALA A 249 17.61 4.79 2.08
CA ALA A 249 18.82 5.57 2.16
C ALA A 249 18.65 6.91 2.89
N GLY A 250 17.60 7.17 3.68
CA GLY A 250 17.50 8.36 4.53
C GLY A 250 18.54 8.37 5.67
N THR A 251 18.65 9.49 6.38
CA THR A 251 19.40 9.53 7.65
C THR A 251 18.68 8.60 8.63
N GLY A 252 19.32 7.50 9.01
CA GLY A 252 18.67 6.42 9.79
C GLY A 252 18.10 5.29 8.94
N GLY A 253 18.09 5.39 7.60
CA GLY A 253 17.68 4.31 6.71
C GLY A 253 18.65 3.12 6.68
N VAL A 254 18.35 2.11 5.86
CA VAL A 254 19.20 0.92 5.72
C VAL A 254 20.57 1.26 5.13
N ALA A 255 20.65 2.15 4.14
CA ALA A 255 21.91 2.61 3.53
C ALA A 255 22.10 4.13 3.68
N PRO A 256 22.35 4.65 4.89
CA PRO A 256 22.33 6.09 5.19
C PRO A 256 23.50 6.88 4.58
N GLY A 257 24.49 6.21 3.99
CA GLY A 257 25.61 6.79 3.25
C GLY A 257 25.49 6.64 1.72
N ALA A 258 24.44 5.98 1.21
CA ALA A 258 24.20 5.90 -0.23
C ALA A 258 23.66 7.23 -0.77
N HIS A 259 23.90 7.48 -2.05
CA HIS A 259 23.25 8.55 -2.79
C HIS A 259 21.88 8.11 -3.32
N ILE A 260 21.00 9.08 -3.58
CA ILE A 260 19.63 8.83 -4.03
C ILE A 260 19.43 9.41 -5.42
N VAL A 261 18.91 8.60 -6.33
CA VAL A 261 18.34 9.03 -7.60
C VAL A 261 16.82 9.00 -7.45
N ALA A 262 16.19 10.17 -7.38
CA ALA A 262 14.73 10.25 -7.23
C ALA A 262 14.06 10.43 -8.59
N VAL A 263 13.09 9.59 -8.92
CA VAL A 263 12.36 9.66 -10.18
C VAL A 263 10.85 9.63 -9.90
N GLN A 264 10.17 10.74 -10.17
CA GLN A 264 8.72 10.83 -10.09
C GLN A 264 8.08 10.13 -11.31
N VAL A 265 7.21 9.14 -11.10
CA VAL A 265 6.54 8.34 -12.16
C VAL A 265 5.01 8.37 -12.14
N PHE A 266 4.42 8.96 -11.11
CA PHE A 266 2.99 9.11 -10.89
C PHE A 266 2.42 10.38 -11.54
N SER A 267 1.12 10.34 -11.79
CA SER A 267 0.31 11.45 -12.29
C SER A 267 -0.90 11.61 -11.40
N ARG A 268 -1.37 12.83 -11.22
CA ARG A 268 -2.57 13.10 -10.43
C ARG A 268 -3.80 12.98 -11.31
N ILE A 269 -4.78 12.20 -10.86
CA ILE A 269 -6.09 12.11 -11.49
C ILE A 269 -7.08 12.82 -10.58
N ASN A 270 -7.72 13.86 -11.10
CA ASN A 270 -8.73 14.64 -10.38
C ASN A 270 -10.13 14.21 -10.85
N ASP A 271 -10.42 12.93 -10.65
CA ASP A 271 -11.67 12.31 -11.09
C ASP A 271 -12.12 11.31 -10.03
N GLU A 272 -13.14 11.69 -9.27
CA GLU A 272 -13.70 10.90 -8.19
C GLU A 272 -14.31 9.57 -8.68
N ASP A 273 -14.83 9.51 -9.92
CA ASP A 273 -15.34 8.27 -10.49
C ASP A 273 -14.20 7.25 -10.73
N VAL A 274 -12.98 7.76 -10.96
CA VAL A 274 -11.77 6.93 -11.15
C VAL A 274 -11.12 6.59 -9.83
N CYS A 275 -11.02 7.57 -8.93
CA CYS A 275 -10.23 7.49 -7.71
C CYS A 275 -11.01 6.98 -6.48
N GLY A 276 -12.34 7.16 -6.45
CA GLY A 276 -13.15 6.96 -5.24
C GLY A 276 -12.96 8.03 -4.16
N GLU A 277 -12.17 9.05 -4.47
CA GLU A 277 -11.70 10.17 -3.64
C GLU A 277 -11.55 11.38 -4.59
N PRO A 278 -11.49 12.64 -4.11
CA PRO A 278 -11.37 13.82 -4.97
C PRO A 278 -10.17 13.77 -5.94
N ALA A 279 -9.08 13.13 -5.53
CA ALA A 279 -7.97 12.79 -6.41
C ALA A 279 -7.20 11.57 -5.92
N CYS A 280 -6.46 10.94 -6.84
CA CYS A 280 -5.53 9.86 -6.54
C CYS A 280 -4.31 9.95 -7.45
N LEU A 281 -3.24 9.27 -7.04
CA LEU A 281 -2.01 9.18 -7.84
C LEU A 281 -1.93 7.82 -8.52
N LEU A 282 -1.81 7.80 -9.84
CA LEU A 282 -1.54 6.58 -10.61
C LEU A 282 -0.26 6.72 -11.42
N ALA A 283 0.54 5.65 -11.44
CA ALA A 283 1.69 5.53 -12.32
C ALA A 283 1.23 4.90 -13.65
N TYR A 284 1.39 5.65 -14.74
CA TYR A 284 1.13 5.12 -16.07
C TYR A 284 2.30 4.24 -16.53
N GLU A 285 1.99 3.18 -17.27
CA GLU A 285 3.01 2.29 -17.83
C GLU A 285 4.03 3.05 -18.70
N SER A 286 3.57 4.07 -19.44
CA SER A 286 4.42 4.96 -20.24
C SER A 286 5.40 5.78 -19.42
N SER A 287 4.98 6.27 -18.24
CA SER A 287 5.83 6.99 -17.29
C SER A 287 6.87 6.06 -16.68
N LEU A 288 6.44 4.89 -16.21
CA LEU A 288 7.34 3.87 -15.67
C LEU A 288 8.39 3.42 -16.68
N ARG A 289 7.98 3.17 -17.92
CA ARG A 289 8.91 2.80 -18.99
C ARG A 289 9.96 3.88 -19.23
N GLN A 290 9.55 5.15 -19.36
CA GLN A 290 10.48 6.27 -19.56
C GLN A 290 11.46 6.40 -18.39
N ALA A 291 10.97 6.26 -17.17
CA ALA A 291 11.77 6.30 -15.96
C ALA A 291 12.81 5.17 -15.90
N MET A 292 12.41 3.94 -16.22
CA MET A 292 13.33 2.80 -16.24
C MET A 292 14.35 2.90 -17.38
N GLU A 293 13.96 3.40 -18.56
CA GLU A 293 14.90 3.71 -19.65
C GLU A 293 15.90 4.81 -19.24
N TYR A 294 15.42 5.87 -18.57
CA TYR A 294 16.26 6.95 -18.03
C TYR A 294 17.29 6.42 -17.03
N VAL A 295 16.85 5.64 -16.04
CA VAL A 295 17.75 5.07 -15.02
C VAL A 295 18.74 4.08 -15.63
N SER A 296 18.32 3.27 -16.60
CA SER A 296 19.23 2.36 -17.31
C SER A 296 20.30 3.13 -18.11
N GLY A 297 19.96 4.31 -18.63
CA GLY A 297 20.89 5.18 -19.36
C GLY A 297 21.76 6.08 -18.48
N LEU A 298 21.51 6.13 -17.17
CA LEU A 298 22.11 7.12 -16.29
C LEU A 298 23.59 6.82 -16.01
N SER A 299 24.42 7.86 -16.08
CA SER A 299 25.83 7.83 -15.67
C SER A 299 26.00 8.67 -14.42
N LEU A 300 26.32 8.01 -13.31
CA LEU A 300 26.44 8.64 -12.00
C LEU A 300 27.91 8.66 -11.53
N PRO A 301 28.30 9.60 -10.66
CA PRO A 301 29.60 9.58 -10.00
C PRO A 301 29.82 8.32 -9.14
N GLN A 302 28.76 7.85 -8.48
CA GLN A 302 28.76 6.60 -7.71
C GLN A 302 27.89 5.56 -8.43
N PRO A 303 28.33 4.30 -8.53
CA PRO A 303 27.56 3.24 -9.19
C PRO A 303 26.18 3.05 -8.55
N LEU A 304 25.19 2.79 -9.39
CA LEU A 304 23.84 2.45 -8.96
C LEU A 304 23.81 0.98 -8.51
N ALA A 305 23.38 0.71 -7.29
CA ALA A 305 23.26 -0.65 -6.76
C ALA A 305 21.87 -1.25 -7.04
N ALA A 306 20.80 -0.48 -6.80
CA ALA A 306 19.44 -0.98 -6.93
C ALA A 306 18.46 0.11 -7.37
N VAL A 307 17.39 -0.32 -8.03
CA VAL A 307 16.20 0.45 -8.38
C VAL A 307 15.04 -0.07 -7.53
N ASN A 308 14.41 0.81 -6.76
CA ASN A 308 13.25 0.54 -5.93
C ASN A 308 11.97 0.93 -6.69
N LEU A 309 11.04 -0.02 -6.80
CA LEU A 309 9.70 0.17 -7.33
C LEU A 309 8.70 -0.25 -6.24
N SER A 310 8.35 0.67 -5.35
CA SER A 310 7.35 0.48 -4.31
C SER A 310 5.94 0.73 -4.85
N LEU A 311 5.62 0.04 -5.93
CA LEU A 311 4.38 0.18 -6.69
C LEU A 311 4.04 -1.15 -7.35
N GLY A 312 2.76 -1.32 -7.67
CA GLY A 312 2.24 -2.54 -8.25
C GLY A 312 0.96 -2.31 -9.01
N GLY A 313 0.64 -3.24 -9.90
CA GLY A 313 -0.56 -3.23 -10.71
C GLY A 313 -1.26 -4.59 -10.71
N MET A 314 -1.43 -5.15 -11.90
CA MET A 314 -2.18 -6.41 -12.08
C MET A 314 -1.55 -7.57 -11.30
N LEU A 315 -2.40 -8.36 -10.63
CA LEU A 315 -1.99 -9.56 -9.90
C LEU A 315 -1.62 -10.71 -10.85
N SER A 316 -0.63 -11.51 -10.45
CA SER A 316 -0.14 -12.68 -11.20
C SER A 316 0.16 -13.86 -10.28
N GLU A 317 -0.36 -15.04 -10.63
CA GLU A 317 -0.10 -16.32 -9.94
C GLU A 317 1.16 -17.04 -10.48
N SER A 318 1.73 -16.56 -11.59
CA SER A 318 2.93 -17.14 -12.22
C SER A 318 3.94 -16.07 -12.66
N GLN A 319 5.17 -16.47 -13.02
CA GLN A 319 6.09 -15.55 -13.69
C GLN A 319 5.43 -14.98 -14.95
N CYS A 320 5.54 -13.67 -15.13
CA CYS A 320 4.85 -12.97 -16.21
C CYS A 320 5.73 -12.65 -17.41
N ASP A 321 6.96 -13.16 -17.50
CA ASP A 321 7.95 -12.90 -18.57
C ASP A 321 7.41 -12.97 -20.00
N SER A 322 6.37 -13.79 -20.24
CA SER A 322 5.76 -14.00 -21.56
C SER A 322 4.50 -13.14 -21.82
N SER A 323 4.10 -12.30 -20.87
CA SER A 323 2.99 -11.37 -21.04
C SER A 323 3.37 -10.20 -21.96
N GLU A 324 2.36 -9.56 -22.56
CA GLU A 324 2.59 -8.42 -23.46
C GLU A 324 3.20 -7.23 -22.69
N GLU A 325 2.79 -7.04 -21.44
CA GLU A 325 3.30 -6.01 -20.53
C GLU A 325 4.76 -6.30 -20.13
N ALA A 326 5.07 -7.54 -19.71
CA ALA A 326 6.43 -7.91 -19.32
C ALA A 326 7.42 -7.89 -20.49
N ALA A 327 6.97 -8.10 -21.73
CA ALA A 327 7.82 -7.98 -22.91
C ALA A 327 8.46 -6.58 -23.07
N ILE A 328 7.88 -5.56 -22.44
CA ILE A 328 8.40 -4.19 -22.41
C ILE A 328 9.39 -4.00 -21.25
N PHE A 329 9.04 -4.44 -20.06
CA PHE A 329 9.81 -4.17 -18.83
C PHE A 329 10.96 -5.14 -18.61
N LYS A 330 10.77 -6.42 -18.93
CA LYS A 330 11.79 -7.46 -18.72
C LYS A 330 13.13 -7.14 -19.39
N PRO A 331 13.20 -6.70 -20.66
CA PRO A 331 14.47 -6.32 -21.26
C PRO A 331 15.20 -5.19 -20.53
N ILE A 332 14.45 -4.25 -19.93
CA ILE A 332 15.03 -3.14 -19.16
C ILE A 332 15.56 -3.65 -17.81
N ILE A 333 14.78 -4.50 -17.12
CA ILE A 333 15.16 -5.16 -15.86
C ILE A 333 16.40 -6.06 -16.06
N ASP A 334 16.38 -6.91 -17.08
CA ASP A 334 17.52 -7.77 -17.45
C ASP A 334 18.75 -6.92 -17.80
N GLY A 335 18.56 -5.81 -18.50
CA GLY A 335 19.63 -4.87 -18.85
C GLY A 335 20.23 -4.14 -17.64
N LEU A 336 19.42 -3.80 -16.65
CA LEU A 336 19.88 -3.26 -15.36
C LEU A 336 20.69 -4.31 -14.60
N LEU A 337 20.20 -5.55 -14.51
CA LEU A 337 20.92 -6.63 -13.83
C LEU A 337 22.26 -6.94 -14.51
N ALA A 338 22.31 -6.92 -15.85
CA ALA A 338 23.54 -7.06 -16.62
C ALA A 338 24.55 -5.92 -16.36
N LYS A 339 24.09 -4.75 -15.91
CA LYS A 339 24.92 -3.63 -15.44
C LYS A 339 25.21 -3.69 -13.94
N ASN A 340 24.94 -4.82 -13.27
CA ASN A 340 25.05 -5.01 -11.83
C ASN A 340 24.10 -4.14 -10.99
N VAL A 341 22.92 -3.81 -11.52
CA VAL A 341 21.88 -3.06 -10.83
C VAL A 341 20.66 -3.96 -10.59
N ALA A 342 20.25 -4.13 -9.35
CA ALA A 342 19.03 -4.88 -9.04
C ALA A 342 17.77 -4.05 -9.32
N THR A 343 16.67 -4.70 -9.69
CA THR A 343 15.33 -4.07 -9.67
C THR A 343 14.53 -4.75 -8.57
N VAL A 344 14.13 -4.00 -7.55
CA VAL A 344 13.46 -4.48 -6.34
C VAL A 344 12.03 -3.94 -6.35
N VAL A 345 11.03 -4.82 -6.22
CA VAL A 345 9.62 -4.49 -6.49
C VAL A 345 8.71 -5.01 -5.39
N ALA A 346 7.75 -4.19 -4.99
CA ALA A 346 6.72 -4.56 -4.02
C ALA A 346 5.81 -5.68 -4.53
N ALA A 347 5.53 -6.67 -3.69
CA ALA A 347 4.71 -7.82 -4.06
C ALA A 347 3.21 -7.48 -4.22
N GLY A 348 2.72 -6.43 -3.56
CA GLY A 348 1.30 -6.05 -3.50
C GLY A 348 0.66 -6.34 -2.13
N ASN A 349 -0.49 -5.72 -1.88
CA ASN A 349 -1.12 -5.64 -0.56
C ASN A 349 -2.54 -6.24 -0.53
N GLU A 350 -2.78 -7.31 -1.30
CA GLU A 350 -4.12 -7.88 -1.53
C GLU A 350 -4.35 -9.22 -0.79
N TYR A 351 -3.44 -9.64 0.09
CA TYR A 351 -3.40 -10.99 0.67
C TYR A 351 -3.47 -12.09 -0.42
N PHE A 352 -2.80 -11.86 -1.54
CA PHE A 352 -2.88 -12.71 -2.71
C PHE A 352 -1.73 -13.73 -2.75
N ASP A 353 -2.06 -14.98 -3.09
CA ASP A 353 -1.11 -16.06 -3.34
C ASP A 353 -0.51 -15.92 -4.76
N GLY A 354 0.34 -14.92 -4.90
CA GLY A 354 1.04 -14.52 -6.11
C GLY A 354 1.75 -13.19 -5.84
N VAL A 355 2.07 -12.44 -6.90
CA VAL A 355 2.63 -11.08 -6.78
C VAL A 355 2.03 -10.17 -7.85
N SER A 356 2.13 -8.86 -7.67
CA SER A 356 1.70 -7.87 -8.65
C SER A 356 2.73 -7.71 -9.80
N PHE A 357 2.30 -7.12 -10.91
CA PHE A 357 3.19 -6.62 -11.94
C PHE A 357 3.79 -5.26 -11.48
N PRO A 358 5.10 -5.01 -11.66
CA PRO A 358 6.10 -5.83 -12.35
C PRO A 358 6.88 -6.83 -11.47
N ALA A 359 6.50 -7.05 -10.21
CA ALA A 359 7.18 -8.01 -9.33
C ALA A 359 7.16 -9.46 -9.87
N CYS A 360 6.18 -9.81 -10.71
CA CYS A 360 6.11 -11.11 -11.38
C CYS A 360 7.17 -11.35 -12.47
N VAL A 361 7.97 -10.35 -12.84
CA VAL A 361 9.06 -10.50 -13.81
C VAL A 361 10.21 -11.28 -13.16
N SER A 362 10.67 -12.36 -13.79
CA SER A 362 11.58 -13.36 -13.18
C SER A 362 12.93 -12.83 -12.68
N THR A 363 13.37 -11.68 -13.16
CA THR A 363 14.64 -11.03 -12.82
C THR A 363 14.48 -9.80 -11.93
N ALA A 364 13.25 -9.44 -11.59
CA ALA A 364 12.95 -8.54 -10.49
C ALA A 364 13.10 -9.29 -9.16
N VAL A 365 13.40 -8.56 -8.09
CA VAL A 365 13.39 -9.07 -6.72
C VAL A 365 12.04 -8.70 -6.10
N ALA A 366 11.14 -9.68 -5.95
CA ALA A 366 9.81 -9.47 -5.39
C ALA A 366 9.84 -9.49 -3.85
N VAL A 367 9.33 -8.44 -3.22
CA VAL A 367 9.42 -8.24 -1.77
C VAL A 367 8.05 -8.14 -1.10
N GLY A 368 7.83 -9.04 -0.14
CA GLY A 368 6.65 -9.08 0.73
C GLY A 368 6.91 -8.41 2.07
N ALA A 369 5.86 -8.16 2.85
CA ALA A 369 5.93 -7.46 4.12
C ALA A 369 5.82 -8.42 5.32
N ASN A 370 6.62 -8.15 6.35
CA ASN A 370 6.47 -8.69 7.70
C ASN A 370 6.37 -7.57 8.73
N ASP A 371 5.85 -7.88 9.91
CA ASP A 371 5.72 -6.94 11.03
C ASP A 371 6.92 -6.98 11.99
N GLY A 372 6.86 -6.14 13.04
CA GLY A 372 7.88 -6.08 14.10
C GLY A 372 7.96 -7.32 14.99
N GLN A 373 6.98 -8.23 14.92
CA GLN A 373 6.98 -9.52 15.62
C GLN A 373 7.54 -10.66 14.75
N ASP A 374 8.12 -10.33 13.59
CA ASP A 374 8.66 -11.29 12.62
C ASP A 374 7.56 -12.22 12.06
N ALA A 375 6.32 -11.69 11.93
CA ALA A 375 5.19 -12.36 11.30
C ALA A 375 4.87 -11.78 9.90
N ILE A 376 4.42 -12.61 8.96
CA ILE A 376 3.98 -12.13 7.64
C ILE A 376 2.79 -11.18 7.81
N ALA A 377 2.84 -10.01 7.19
CA ALA A 377 1.75 -9.04 7.27
C ALA A 377 0.48 -9.58 6.60
N ASP A 378 -0.66 -9.35 7.23
CA ASP A 378 -1.99 -9.83 6.83
C ASP A 378 -2.48 -9.32 5.47
N PHE A 379 -1.92 -8.22 4.98
CA PHE A 379 -2.17 -7.71 3.63
C PHE A 379 -1.16 -8.23 2.60
N SER A 380 -0.01 -8.78 3.01
CA SER A 380 1.08 -9.06 2.08
C SER A 380 0.69 -10.13 1.07
N ASN A 381 0.91 -9.83 -0.21
CA ASN A 381 1.00 -10.85 -1.23
C ASN A 381 2.18 -11.80 -0.92
N ARG A 382 2.03 -13.06 -1.28
CA ARG A 382 2.96 -14.14 -0.90
C ARG A 382 2.90 -15.30 -1.89
N GLY A 383 3.80 -16.26 -1.73
CA GLY A 383 3.79 -17.50 -2.52
C GLY A 383 5.08 -17.72 -3.32
N PRO A 384 5.08 -18.68 -4.25
CA PRO A 384 6.31 -19.16 -4.89
C PRO A 384 7.05 -18.14 -5.77
N LEU A 385 6.42 -17.02 -6.12
CA LEU A 385 7.04 -15.94 -6.88
C LEU A 385 7.79 -14.94 -6.00
N LEU A 386 7.59 -14.98 -4.68
CA LEU A 386 8.19 -14.05 -3.75
C LEU A 386 9.65 -14.43 -3.48
N ASP A 387 10.57 -13.45 -3.56
CA ASP A 387 11.98 -13.69 -3.29
C ASP A 387 12.32 -13.51 -1.82
N LEU A 388 11.80 -12.45 -1.19
CA LEU A 388 12.13 -12.05 0.17
C LEU A 388 10.91 -11.46 0.89
N PHE A 389 10.87 -11.64 2.21
CA PHE A 389 10.13 -10.75 3.11
C PHE A 389 11.06 -9.70 3.72
N ALA A 390 10.52 -8.52 4.02
CA ALA A 390 11.20 -7.49 4.81
C ALA A 390 10.20 -6.67 5.63
N PRO A 391 10.65 -5.92 6.65
CA PRO A 391 9.75 -5.15 7.51
C PRO A 391 8.91 -4.15 6.72
N GLY A 392 7.60 -4.23 6.88
CA GLY A 392 6.65 -3.39 6.14
C GLY A 392 5.41 -3.02 6.94
N VAL A 393 5.40 -3.21 8.26
CA VAL A 393 4.30 -2.78 9.13
C VAL A 393 4.85 -1.80 10.16
N ASP A 394 4.14 -0.70 10.37
CA ASP A 394 4.46 0.37 11.31
C ASP A 394 5.88 0.94 11.12
N ILE A 395 6.21 1.25 9.87
CA ILE A 395 7.51 1.77 9.49
C ILE A 395 7.49 3.29 9.50
N GLU A 396 8.20 3.90 10.46
CA GLU A 396 8.42 5.34 10.46
C GLU A 396 9.45 5.75 9.39
N SER A 397 9.13 6.76 8.59
CA SER A 397 10.09 7.36 7.66
C SER A 397 9.76 8.80 7.29
N SER A 398 10.69 9.43 6.58
CA SER A 398 10.59 10.81 6.10
C SER A 398 9.44 11.02 5.14
N VAL A 399 8.71 12.12 5.29
CA VAL A 399 7.73 12.62 4.33
C VAL A 399 7.99 14.10 4.06
N PRO A 400 7.35 14.73 3.07
CA PRO A 400 7.53 16.14 2.78
C PRO A 400 7.35 17.07 4.00
N ASP A 401 7.90 18.26 3.87
CA ASP A 401 7.88 19.33 4.89
C ASP A 401 8.77 19.05 6.10
N ASN A 402 9.84 18.26 5.90
CA ASN A 402 10.82 17.91 6.94
C ASN A 402 10.24 17.12 8.12
N THR A 403 9.20 16.32 7.87
CA THR A 403 8.51 15.54 8.91
C THR A 403 8.65 14.04 8.69
N THR A 404 8.18 13.25 9.65
CA THR A 404 8.11 11.79 9.55
C THR A 404 6.68 11.31 9.77
N THR A 405 6.36 10.15 9.21
CA THR A 405 5.10 9.45 9.46
C THR A 405 5.29 7.94 9.40
N VAL A 406 4.30 7.21 9.88
CA VAL A 406 4.30 5.74 9.96
C VAL A 406 3.42 5.17 8.86
N TYR A 407 3.98 4.33 8.00
CA TYR A 407 3.25 3.62 6.95
C TYR A 407 3.47 2.11 7.01
N SER A 408 2.47 1.39 6.49
CA SER A 408 2.45 -0.06 6.36
C SER A 408 2.18 -0.44 4.90
N GLY A 409 2.93 -1.40 4.37
CA GLY A 409 2.80 -1.90 3.02
C GLY A 409 4.04 -2.68 2.55
N THR A 410 3.86 -3.50 1.51
CA THR A 410 5.01 -4.06 0.76
C THR A 410 5.88 -2.96 0.13
N SER A 411 5.30 -1.78 -0.08
CA SER A 411 6.02 -0.54 -0.41
C SER A 411 7.08 -0.15 0.60
N MET A 412 6.90 -0.42 1.90
CA MET A 412 7.86 -0.11 2.96
C MET A 412 8.86 -1.26 3.16
N ALA A 413 8.47 -2.49 2.83
CA ALA A 413 9.39 -3.65 2.83
C ALA A 413 10.44 -3.57 1.71
N THR A 414 10.02 -3.22 0.50
CA THR A 414 10.88 -3.10 -0.71
C THR A 414 12.15 -2.26 -0.49
N PRO A 415 12.09 -1.03 0.08
CA PRO A 415 13.27 -0.20 0.28
C PRO A 415 14.25 -0.76 1.31
N HIS A 416 13.83 -1.62 2.23
CA HIS A 416 14.77 -2.32 3.11
C HIS A 416 15.71 -3.23 2.30
N VAL A 417 15.18 -3.96 1.32
CA VAL A 417 15.98 -4.82 0.43
C VAL A 417 16.84 -3.98 -0.53
N THR A 418 16.30 -2.87 -1.04
CA THR A 418 17.06 -1.90 -1.86
C THR A 418 18.29 -1.38 -1.12
N GLY A 419 18.12 -0.91 0.12
CA GLY A 419 19.24 -0.45 0.94
C GLY A 419 20.22 -1.57 1.29
N ALA A 420 19.71 -2.78 1.61
CA ALA A 420 20.55 -3.94 1.90
C ALA A 420 21.48 -4.29 0.73
N LEU A 421 20.98 -4.26 -0.52
CA LEU A 421 21.81 -4.49 -1.71
C LEU A 421 22.88 -3.42 -1.91
N ALA A 422 22.63 -2.16 -1.54
CA ALA A 422 23.65 -1.12 -1.52
C ALA A 422 24.73 -1.39 -0.47
N LEU A 423 24.35 -1.86 0.74
CA LEU A 423 25.31 -2.28 1.76
C LEU A 423 26.16 -3.47 1.31
N MET A 424 25.52 -4.48 0.71
CA MET A 424 26.19 -5.65 0.13
C MET A 424 27.17 -5.25 -0.98
N LYS A 425 26.80 -4.27 -1.84
CA LYS A 425 27.68 -3.75 -2.88
C LYS A 425 28.86 -2.95 -2.33
N GLN A 426 28.67 -2.17 -1.26
CA GLN A 426 29.80 -1.55 -0.57
C GLN A 426 30.76 -2.61 -0.03
N ALA A 427 30.23 -3.66 0.61
CA ALA A 427 31.04 -4.73 1.19
C ALA A 427 31.76 -5.59 0.14
N SER A 428 31.12 -5.79 -1.02
CA SER A 428 31.62 -6.65 -2.09
C SER A 428 31.47 -5.99 -3.48
N PRO A 429 32.26 -4.94 -3.80
CA PRO A 429 32.04 -4.15 -5.02
C PRO A 429 32.14 -4.93 -6.33
N GLN A 430 32.98 -5.97 -6.34
CA GLN A 430 33.27 -6.81 -7.51
C GLN A 430 32.33 -8.02 -7.65
N THR A 431 31.56 -8.35 -6.62
CA THR A 431 30.63 -9.49 -6.68
C THR A 431 29.47 -9.14 -7.61
N PRO A 432 29.12 -9.99 -8.59
CA PRO A 432 27.97 -9.78 -9.46
C PRO A 432 26.69 -9.54 -8.65
N MET A 433 25.81 -8.65 -9.12
CA MET A 433 24.58 -8.34 -8.38
C MET A 433 23.67 -9.58 -8.20
N ALA A 434 23.59 -10.45 -9.21
CA ALA A 434 22.84 -11.70 -9.12
C ALA A 434 23.31 -12.57 -7.93
N ASP A 435 24.62 -12.69 -7.74
CA ASP A 435 25.20 -13.45 -6.63
C ASP A 435 24.88 -12.81 -5.26
N LEU A 436 24.77 -11.47 -5.20
CA LEU A 436 24.35 -10.76 -3.98
C LEU A 436 22.87 -10.97 -3.66
N ILE A 437 22.00 -10.96 -4.68
CA ILE A 437 20.57 -11.29 -4.54
C ILE A 437 20.42 -12.72 -4.05
N ASP A 438 21.11 -13.68 -4.68
CA ASP A 438 21.11 -15.07 -4.27
C ASP A 438 21.64 -15.24 -2.84
N LYS A 439 22.66 -14.45 -2.47
CA LYS A 439 23.18 -14.46 -1.10
C LYS A 439 22.11 -14.03 -0.09
N LEU A 440 21.37 -12.94 -0.35
CA LEU A 440 20.27 -12.51 0.53
C LEU A 440 19.20 -13.59 0.66
N LYS A 441 18.82 -14.24 -0.45
CA LYS A 441 17.83 -15.33 -0.45
C LYS A 441 18.32 -16.57 0.32
N GLN A 442 19.62 -16.88 0.24
CA GLN A 442 20.19 -18.04 0.93
C GLN A 442 20.42 -17.82 2.43
N THR A 443 20.65 -16.57 2.85
CA THR A 443 20.96 -16.27 4.26
C THR A 443 19.80 -15.74 5.07
N GLY A 444 18.72 -15.31 4.41
CA GLY A 444 17.52 -14.84 5.10
C GLY A 444 16.87 -15.93 5.97
N ARG A 445 16.19 -15.50 7.03
CA ARG A 445 15.49 -16.38 7.97
C ARG A 445 14.30 -17.04 7.24
N PRO A 446 14.23 -18.38 7.11
CA PRO A 446 13.16 -19.00 6.35
C PRO A 446 11.80 -18.84 7.05
N TYR A 447 10.81 -18.31 6.33
CA TYR A 447 9.41 -18.37 6.72
C TYR A 447 8.73 -19.51 5.97
N VAL A 448 8.02 -20.38 6.69
CA VAL A 448 7.28 -21.51 6.13
C VAL A 448 5.79 -21.26 6.32
N TYR A 449 5.03 -21.12 5.25
CA TYR A 449 3.60 -20.77 5.27
C TYR A 449 2.82 -21.54 4.20
N ASP A 450 1.48 -21.55 4.32
CA ASP A 450 0.59 -22.08 3.29
C ASP A 450 0.27 -21.01 2.22
N SER A 451 0.29 -21.43 0.96
CA SER A 451 -0.13 -20.65 -0.20
C SER A 451 -0.94 -21.57 -1.12
N TYR A 452 -2.25 -21.35 -1.23
CA TYR A 452 -3.21 -22.24 -1.90
C TYR A 452 -3.05 -23.75 -1.57
N GLY A 453 -2.92 -24.10 -0.29
CA GLY A 453 -2.79 -25.50 0.13
C GLY A 453 -1.43 -26.13 -0.19
N THR A 454 -0.46 -25.29 -0.61
CA THR A 454 0.93 -25.68 -0.85
C THR A 454 1.81 -25.01 0.19
N GLN A 455 2.63 -25.80 0.88
CA GLN A 455 3.65 -25.27 1.77
C GLN A 455 4.74 -24.57 0.96
N VAL A 456 4.92 -23.28 1.20
CA VAL A 456 5.94 -22.43 0.59
C VAL A 456 6.96 -22.05 1.65
N THR A 457 8.22 -21.90 1.22
CA THR A 457 9.27 -21.33 2.06
C THR A 457 9.88 -20.13 1.35
N THR A 458 9.78 -18.96 1.98
CA THR A 458 10.40 -17.72 1.48
C THR A 458 11.25 -17.12 2.60
N PRO A 459 12.49 -16.70 2.34
CA PRO A 459 13.35 -16.09 3.35
C PRO A 459 12.90 -14.66 3.71
N ARG A 460 12.91 -14.30 4.99
CA ARG A 460 12.91 -12.91 5.46
C ARG A 460 14.34 -12.39 5.50
N LEU A 461 14.56 -11.17 5.02
CA LEU A 461 15.87 -10.51 4.93
C LEU A 461 16.67 -10.59 6.24
N ASP A 462 17.87 -11.15 6.18
CA ASP A 462 18.87 -11.11 7.26
C ASP A 462 20.21 -10.62 6.69
N LEU A 463 20.40 -9.31 6.77
CA LEU A 463 21.57 -8.63 6.24
C LEU A 463 22.83 -8.94 7.04
N ALA A 464 22.71 -9.11 8.37
CA ALA A 464 23.84 -9.49 9.20
C ALA A 464 24.39 -10.87 8.78
N ALA A 465 23.51 -11.85 8.56
CA ALA A 465 23.92 -13.17 8.05
C ALA A 465 24.50 -13.08 6.63
N ALA A 466 23.94 -12.24 5.76
CA ALA A 466 24.44 -12.05 4.39
C ALA A 466 25.88 -11.49 4.36
N LEU A 467 26.16 -10.48 5.19
CA LEU A 467 27.47 -9.81 5.24
C LEU A 467 28.54 -10.63 5.96
N THR A 468 28.16 -11.34 7.03
CA THR A 468 29.13 -12.06 7.88
C THR A 468 29.31 -13.53 7.50
N GLY A 469 28.37 -14.09 6.73
CA GLY A 469 28.31 -15.54 6.49
C GLY A 469 27.88 -16.34 7.73
N ALA A 470 27.20 -15.71 8.69
CA ALA A 470 26.64 -16.39 9.84
C ALA A 470 25.67 -17.50 9.42
N ALA A 471 25.47 -18.48 10.32
CA ALA A 471 24.53 -19.56 10.08
C ALA A 471 23.11 -19.01 9.90
N VAL A 472 22.38 -19.56 8.93
CA VAL A 472 20.98 -19.22 8.67
C VAL A 472 20.16 -19.49 9.94
N GLN A 473 19.33 -18.52 10.31
CA GLN A 473 18.45 -18.66 11.47
C GLN A 473 17.45 -19.82 11.23
N PRO A 474 17.01 -20.52 12.30
CA PRO A 474 16.02 -21.59 12.16
C PRO A 474 14.75 -21.10 11.46
N PRO A 475 14.12 -21.95 10.62
CA PRO A 475 12.83 -21.64 10.02
C PRO A 475 11.76 -21.29 11.05
N VAL A 476 10.87 -20.37 10.68
CA VAL A 476 9.68 -20.01 11.45
C VAL A 476 8.47 -20.47 10.70
N ALA A 477 7.63 -21.27 11.35
CA ALA A 477 6.30 -21.55 10.84
C ALA A 477 5.47 -20.26 10.97
N GLN A 478 5.03 -19.76 9.83
CA GLN A 478 4.16 -18.62 9.72
C GLN A 478 2.77 -19.16 9.48
N THR A 479 1.86 -18.86 10.39
CA THR A 479 0.44 -18.97 10.10
C THR A 479 0.06 -17.60 9.55
N PRO A 480 -0.21 -17.44 8.24
CA PRO A 480 -0.86 -16.22 7.80
C PRO A 480 -2.11 -16.07 8.68
N THR A 481 -2.29 -14.91 9.30
CA THR A 481 -3.53 -14.59 10.00
C THR A 481 -4.66 -14.61 8.96
N VAL A 482 -5.25 -15.79 8.78
CA VAL A 482 -6.61 -15.91 8.26
C VAL A 482 -7.50 -15.35 9.37
N PRO A 483 -8.46 -14.46 9.09
CA PRO A 483 -9.50 -14.14 10.06
C PRO A 483 -10.10 -15.46 10.58
N ASP A 484 -10.02 -15.69 11.89
CA ASP A 484 -10.21 -17.02 12.48
C ASP A 484 -11.57 -17.65 12.11
N GLU A 485 -11.54 -18.87 11.58
CA GLU A 485 -12.67 -19.80 11.55
C GLU A 485 -12.61 -20.65 12.83
N THR A 486 -13.31 -20.18 13.87
CA THR A 486 -13.87 -20.93 15.02
C THR A 486 -13.23 -22.29 15.37
N VAL A 487 -12.46 -22.34 16.45
CA VAL A 487 -12.26 -23.58 17.23
C VAL A 487 -13.32 -23.66 18.35
N PRO A 488 -14.03 -24.79 18.56
CA PRO A 488 -14.97 -24.92 19.67
C PRO A 488 -14.23 -25.08 21.01
N ASP A 489 -14.57 -24.24 21.98
CA ASP A 489 -14.09 -24.31 23.37
C ASP A 489 -14.37 -25.68 24.02
N GLU A 490 -13.34 -26.26 24.65
CA GLU A 490 -13.53 -27.11 25.83
C GLU A 490 -13.18 -26.30 27.09
N PRO A 491 -13.91 -26.47 28.21
CA PRO A 491 -13.85 -25.54 29.34
C PRO A 491 -12.64 -25.78 30.26
N ASP A 492 -11.89 -24.72 30.55
CA ASP A 492 -10.83 -24.69 31.56
C ASP A 492 -11.42 -24.40 32.96
N PRO A 493 -11.11 -25.17 34.03
CA PRO A 493 -11.90 -25.13 35.26
C PRO A 493 -11.15 -24.49 36.43
N PHE A 494 -10.92 -23.17 36.48
CA PHE A 494 -10.50 -22.52 37.75
C PHE A 494 -11.04 -21.10 37.92
N GLU A 495 -12.23 -21.00 38.53
CA GLU A 495 -12.68 -19.78 39.20
C GLU A 495 -12.16 -19.67 40.64
N SER A 496 -11.86 -18.43 40.98
CA SER A 496 -11.22 -17.83 42.16
C SER A 496 -11.87 -18.05 43.53
N GLY A 497 -11.06 -17.89 44.59
CA GLY A 497 -11.51 -17.56 45.95
C GLY A 497 -10.43 -16.78 46.73
N PRO A 498 -10.79 -15.76 47.55
CA PRO A 498 -9.85 -14.80 48.15
C PRO A 498 -9.32 -15.15 49.56
N SER A 499 -8.25 -14.42 49.94
CA SER A 499 -7.39 -14.44 51.16
C SER A 499 -8.10 -14.38 52.54
N PRO A 500 -7.46 -14.87 53.64
CA PRO A 500 -6.72 -13.99 54.58
C PRO A 500 -5.45 -14.58 55.26
N GLU A 501 -4.57 -13.70 55.77
CA GLU A 501 -3.36 -13.89 56.63
C GLU A 501 -3.72 -13.87 58.16
N PRO A 502 -2.78 -13.98 59.15
CA PRO A 502 -1.68 -14.93 59.41
C PRO A 502 -1.74 -15.57 60.83
N GLY A 503 -0.93 -16.61 61.12
CA GLY A 503 -0.73 -17.16 62.47
C GLY A 503 0.47 -18.11 62.62
N ASP A 504 1.48 -17.64 63.35
CA ASP A 504 2.79 -18.19 63.77
C ASP A 504 2.70 -19.42 64.74
N PRO A 505 3.79 -20.06 65.24
CA PRO A 505 4.94 -20.75 64.60
C PRO A 505 5.33 -22.12 65.28
N ALA A 506 6.48 -22.69 64.87
CA ALA A 506 7.34 -23.69 65.56
C ALA A 506 6.93 -25.18 65.42
N ASP A 507 7.79 -26.20 65.25
CA ASP A 507 9.25 -26.45 65.38
C ASP A 507 9.50 -27.91 64.83
N PRO A 508 10.68 -28.56 64.96
CA PRO A 508 12.00 -28.34 64.38
C PRO A 508 12.43 -29.48 63.40
N ASP A 509 13.57 -29.23 62.75
CA ASP A 509 14.40 -30.13 61.94
C ASP A 509 15.09 -31.24 62.78
N PRO A 510 15.48 -32.39 62.18
CA PRO A 510 16.87 -32.83 62.37
C PRO A 510 17.56 -33.42 61.11
N GLN A 511 18.76 -32.90 60.84
CA GLN A 511 19.95 -33.38 60.08
C GLN A 511 20.37 -34.88 60.31
N PRO A 512 21.42 -35.44 59.65
CA PRO A 512 21.94 -35.35 58.25
C PRO A 512 22.33 -36.73 57.59
N GLU A 513 22.50 -36.73 56.24
CA GLU A 513 23.33 -37.63 55.36
C GLU A 513 23.12 -39.19 55.36
N PRO A 514 23.55 -39.98 54.33
CA PRO A 514 24.52 -39.70 53.24
C PRO A 514 24.09 -40.11 51.80
N GLU A 515 24.86 -39.70 50.79
CA GLU A 515 24.77 -40.17 49.40
C GLU A 515 25.05 -41.69 49.25
N PRO A 516 24.49 -42.32 48.20
CA PRO A 516 25.39 -42.87 47.19
C PRO A 516 24.89 -42.78 45.74
N SER A 517 25.86 -42.74 44.81
CA SER A 517 25.66 -42.88 43.36
C SER A 517 25.14 -44.28 42.98
N THR A 518 24.39 -44.39 41.88
CA THR A 518 24.62 -45.36 40.78
C THR A 518 23.58 -45.22 39.65
N SER A 519 24.11 -45.10 38.41
CA SER A 519 23.58 -45.48 37.07
C SER A 519 22.14 -45.17 36.61
N PRO A 520 21.95 -44.67 35.37
CA PRO A 520 20.64 -44.34 34.81
C PRO A 520 19.87 -45.56 34.28
N VAL A 521 18.56 -45.60 34.57
CA VAL A 521 17.56 -46.49 33.97
C VAL A 521 17.09 -45.87 32.64
N PRO A 522 17.01 -46.62 31.52
CA PRO A 522 16.47 -46.07 30.28
C PRO A 522 14.93 -46.00 30.32
N LEU A 523 14.38 -44.84 29.97
CA LEU A 523 12.94 -44.65 29.74
C LEU A 523 12.50 -45.29 28.40
N PRO A 524 11.23 -45.72 28.28
CA PRO A 524 10.72 -46.41 27.09
C PRO A 524 10.55 -45.47 25.88
N THR A 525 11.08 -45.89 24.74
CA THR A 525 10.89 -45.26 23.42
C THR A 525 9.48 -45.52 22.90
N VAL A 526 8.66 -44.47 22.74
CA VAL A 526 7.42 -44.52 21.96
C VAL A 526 7.79 -44.39 20.48
N THR A 527 7.51 -45.44 19.70
CA THR A 527 7.69 -45.42 18.23
C THR A 527 6.34 -45.11 17.59
N VAL A 528 6.22 -43.96 16.93
CA VAL A 528 5.06 -43.60 16.11
C VAL A 528 5.31 -44.05 14.68
N THR A 529 4.58 -45.07 14.21
CA THR A 529 4.63 -45.53 12.82
C THR A 529 3.61 -44.73 12.00
N VAL A 530 4.08 -43.78 11.20
CA VAL A 530 3.24 -43.07 10.21
C VAL A 530 3.10 -43.94 8.97
N THR A 531 1.87 -44.37 8.68
CA THR A 531 1.56 -45.08 7.43
C THR A 531 1.10 -44.05 6.40
N VAL A 532 1.92 -43.79 5.37
CA VAL A 532 1.56 -42.90 4.25
C VAL A 532 0.76 -43.71 3.23
N THR A 533 -0.54 -43.44 3.14
CA THR A 533 -1.38 -43.89 2.02
C THR A 533 -1.39 -42.80 0.96
N HIS A 534 -0.73 -43.03 -0.18
CA HIS A 534 -0.86 -42.17 -1.35
C HIS A 534 -2.24 -42.39 -1.99
N THR A 535 -3.17 -41.46 -1.79
CA THR A 535 -4.32 -41.29 -2.67
C THR A 535 -3.87 -40.47 -3.88
N ALA A 536 -4.08 -41.02 -5.08
CA ALA A 536 -3.78 -40.32 -6.32
C ALA A 536 -4.71 -39.08 -6.46
N SER A 537 -4.10 -37.93 -6.75
CA SER A 537 -4.79 -36.67 -7.05
C SER A 537 -5.73 -36.85 -8.25
N PRO A 538 -7.01 -36.39 -8.18
CA PRO A 538 -7.88 -36.39 -9.34
C PRO A 538 -7.36 -35.43 -10.41
N ALA A 539 -7.60 -35.77 -11.68
CA ALA A 539 -7.31 -34.89 -12.82
C ALA A 539 -8.11 -33.60 -12.72
N ALA A 540 -7.52 -32.48 -13.14
CA ALA A 540 -8.14 -31.15 -13.14
C ALA A 540 -9.58 -31.20 -13.67
N ALA A 541 -10.54 -30.85 -12.81
CA ALA A 541 -11.95 -30.83 -13.17
C ALA A 541 -12.16 -29.85 -14.33
N VAL A 542 -12.64 -30.36 -15.47
CA VAL A 542 -13.05 -29.51 -16.60
C VAL A 542 -14.20 -28.63 -16.13
N CYS A 543 -14.04 -27.32 -16.25
CA CYS A 543 -15.09 -26.35 -15.95
C CYS A 543 -16.33 -26.62 -16.81
N THR A 544 -17.40 -27.11 -16.20
CA THR A 544 -18.67 -27.42 -16.89
C THR A 544 -19.75 -26.42 -16.51
N ARG A 545 -20.65 -26.16 -17.45
CA ARG A 545 -21.82 -25.32 -17.21
C ARG A 545 -22.74 -26.00 -16.19
N GLY A 546 -23.28 -25.21 -15.25
CA GLY A 546 -24.29 -25.68 -14.30
C GLY A 546 -25.61 -26.08 -14.97
N THR A 547 -26.55 -26.59 -14.18
CA THR A 547 -27.88 -27.06 -14.63
C THR A 547 -29.04 -26.28 -14.02
N ALA A 548 -28.76 -25.14 -13.38
CA ALA A 548 -29.78 -24.38 -12.67
C ALA A 548 -30.84 -23.81 -13.62
N ALA A 549 -32.11 -23.94 -13.22
CA ALA A 549 -33.25 -23.44 -13.98
C ALA A 549 -33.69 -22.03 -13.56
N LYS A 550 -33.25 -21.54 -12.40
CA LYS A 550 -33.71 -20.29 -11.77
C LYS A 550 -32.64 -19.20 -11.83
N LYS A 551 -33.04 -17.99 -12.21
CA LYS A 551 -32.17 -16.80 -12.21
C LYS A 551 -31.97 -16.27 -10.79
N LEU A 552 -30.75 -15.86 -10.48
CA LEU A 552 -30.38 -15.10 -9.29
C LEU A 552 -30.18 -13.62 -9.66
N SER A 553 -30.52 -12.72 -8.73
CA SER A 553 -30.27 -11.28 -8.85
C SER A 553 -28.80 -10.94 -8.52
N ALA A 554 -28.36 -9.72 -8.81
CA ALA A 554 -27.02 -9.23 -8.46
C ALA A 554 -26.72 -9.38 -6.95
N ALA A 555 -27.66 -8.94 -6.10
CA ALA A 555 -27.55 -9.10 -4.65
C ALA A 555 -27.46 -10.58 -4.21
N LYS A 556 -28.17 -11.49 -4.86
CA LYS A 556 -28.08 -12.93 -4.56
C LYS A 556 -26.77 -13.54 -5.04
N TRP A 557 -26.26 -13.10 -6.20
CA TRP A 557 -24.93 -13.49 -6.64
C TRP A 557 -23.83 -12.95 -5.74
N ALA A 558 -23.99 -11.74 -5.18
CA ALA A 558 -23.06 -11.20 -4.20
C ALA A 558 -23.04 -12.08 -2.93
N VAL A 559 -24.20 -12.55 -2.46
CA VAL A 559 -24.28 -13.53 -1.36
C VAL A 559 -23.61 -14.85 -1.73
N GLU A 560 -23.86 -15.39 -2.92
CA GLU A 560 -23.20 -16.63 -3.35
C GLU A 560 -21.67 -16.50 -3.38
N ILE A 561 -21.13 -15.31 -3.67
CA ILE A 561 -19.70 -15.05 -3.86
C ILE A 561 -18.98 -14.58 -2.57
N HIS A 562 -19.73 -14.18 -1.54
CA HIS A 562 -19.17 -13.61 -0.32
C HIS A 562 -18.81 -14.67 0.72
N ARG A 563 -17.53 -14.74 1.13
CA ARG A 563 -17.00 -15.40 2.36
C ARG A 563 -17.80 -16.64 2.79
N SER A 564 -17.90 -17.65 1.91
CA SER A 564 -18.56 -18.94 2.20
C SER A 564 -20.05 -18.89 2.59
N SER A 565 -20.73 -17.75 2.43
CA SER A 565 -22.15 -17.58 2.74
C SER A 565 -23.10 -18.09 1.64
N GLY A 566 -22.53 -18.46 0.50
CA GLY A 566 -23.21 -19.06 -0.64
C GLY A 566 -23.49 -20.55 -0.49
N THR A 567 -24.45 -21.04 -1.28
CA THR A 567 -24.72 -22.47 -1.42
C THR A 567 -23.95 -23.10 -2.58
N ILE A 568 -23.37 -22.28 -3.46
CA ILE A 568 -22.53 -22.70 -4.58
C ILE A 568 -21.07 -22.78 -4.12
N PRO A 569 -20.36 -23.91 -4.28
CA PRO A 569 -18.98 -24.03 -3.84
C PRO A 569 -18.05 -23.02 -4.53
N ASP A 570 -17.10 -22.46 -3.78
CA ASP A 570 -16.12 -21.49 -4.26
C ASP A 570 -15.30 -22.00 -5.45
N ALA A 571 -15.01 -23.30 -5.50
CA ALA A 571 -14.35 -23.93 -6.65
C ALA A 571 -15.19 -23.78 -7.94
N THR A 572 -16.53 -23.84 -7.83
CA THR A 572 -17.47 -23.65 -8.95
C THR A 572 -17.58 -22.18 -9.34
N LEU A 573 -17.66 -21.28 -8.35
CA LEU A 573 -17.72 -19.83 -8.59
C LEU A 573 -16.40 -19.30 -9.19
N THR A 574 -15.27 -19.76 -8.68
CA THR A 574 -13.94 -19.44 -9.23
C THR A 574 -13.79 -19.99 -10.65
N CYS A 575 -14.26 -21.22 -10.90
CA CYS A 575 -14.30 -21.80 -12.24
C CYS A 575 -15.16 -20.96 -13.21
N TYR A 576 -16.30 -20.46 -12.74
CA TYR A 576 -17.13 -19.53 -13.46
C TYR A 576 -16.36 -18.24 -13.80
N LEU A 577 -15.84 -17.52 -12.80
CA LEU A 577 -15.15 -16.24 -13.02
C LEU A 577 -13.88 -16.38 -13.89
N LYS A 578 -13.18 -17.51 -13.82
CA LYS A 578 -12.04 -17.83 -14.72
C LYS A 578 -12.44 -17.97 -16.20
N LEU A 579 -13.71 -18.20 -16.53
CA LEU A 579 -14.19 -18.21 -17.92
C LEU A 579 -14.52 -16.79 -18.43
N ILE A 580 -14.82 -15.84 -17.53
CA ILE A 580 -15.03 -14.42 -17.89
C ILE A 580 -13.75 -13.85 -18.51
N SER A 581 -12.59 -14.12 -17.91
CA SER A 581 -11.29 -13.62 -18.40
C SER A 581 -10.99 -14.08 -19.83
N LYS A 582 -11.51 -15.24 -20.26
CA LYS A 582 -11.37 -15.76 -21.63
C LYS A 582 -12.39 -15.20 -22.63
N SER A 583 -13.52 -14.67 -22.15
CA SER A 583 -14.57 -14.02 -22.96
C SER A 583 -14.32 -12.51 -23.19
N SER A 584 -13.28 -11.98 -22.55
CA SER A 584 -12.78 -10.58 -22.41
C SER A 584 -12.84 -9.64 -23.63
N LYS A 585 -12.86 -10.13 -24.87
CA LYS A 585 -12.82 -9.23 -26.05
C LYS A 585 -14.11 -8.42 -26.30
N VAL A 586 -15.18 -8.66 -25.53
CA VAL A 586 -16.50 -8.03 -25.76
C VAL A 586 -16.97 -7.15 -24.60
N PHE A 587 -16.45 -7.37 -23.39
CA PHE A 587 -16.74 -6.58 -22.19
C PHE A 587 -15.46 -6.43 -21.36
N PRO A 588 -14.52 -5.55 -21.78
CA PRO A 588 -13.25 -5.35 -21.07
C PRO A 588 -13.45 -4.87 -19.63
N GLU A 589 -14.60 -4.28 -19.31
CA GLU A 589 -15.00 -3.88 -17.95
C GLU A 589 -15.16 -5.08 -16.99
N LEU A 590 -15.54 -6.26 -17.51
CA LEU A 590 -15.80 -7.46 -16.70
C LEU A 590 -14.54 -8.26 -16.36
N THR A 591 -13.40 -7.96 -17.00
CA THR A 591 -12.15 -8.69 -16.74
C THR A 591 -11.63 -8.45 -15.32
N LYS A 592 -11.96 -7.29 -14.74
CA LYS A 592 -11.64 -6.93 -13.36
C LYS A 592 -12.33 -7.86 -12.35
N ALA A 593 -13.47 -8.46 -12.70
CA ALA A 593 -14.24 -9.36 -11.83
C ALA A 593 -13.79 -10.83 -11.89
N SER A 594 -12.51 -11.11 -12.18
CA SER A 594 -12.00 -12.48 -12.35
C SER A 594 -11.76 -13.23 -11.04
N SER A 595 -11.81 -12.55 -9.89
CA SER A 595 -11.72 -13.13 -8.55
C SER A 595 -13.03 -12.96 -7.78
N LEU A 596 -13.27 -13.80 -6.77
CA LEU A 596 -14.47 -13.73 -5.93
C LEU A 596 -14.60 -12.35 -5.27
N GLY A 597 -13.51 -11.81 -4.70
CA GLY A 597 -13.51 -10.49 -4.06
C GLY A 597 -13.86 -9.36 -5.03
N THR A 598 -13.30 -9.35 -6.24
CA THR A 598 -13.63 -8.27 -7.19
C THR A 598 -15.01 -8.47 -7.83
N ALA A 599 -15.44 -9.72 -8.07
CA ALA A 599 -16.80 -10.01 -8.52
C ALA A 599 -17.84 -9.57 -7.47
N TYR A 600 -17.56 -9.78 -6.19
CA TYR A 600 -18.39 -9.29 -5.09
C TYR A 600 -18.55 -7.77 -5.13
N ARG A 601 -17.42 -7.04 -5.23
CA ARG A 601 -17.41 -5.57 -5.33
C ARG A 601 -18.20 -5.05 -6.54
N VAL A 602 -18.06 -5.70 -7.70
CA VAL A 602 -18.80 -5.33 -8.92
C VAL A 602 -20.31 -5.60 -8.78
N LEU A 603 -20.71 -6.64 -8.05
CA LEU A 603 -22.13 -6.97 -7.83
C LEU A 603 -22.81 -6.10 -6.78
N LYS A 604 -22.06 -5.60 -5.79
CA LYS A 604 -22.54 -4.71 -4.73
C LYS A 604 -22.53 -3.23 -5.14
N SER A 605 -21.61 -2.83 -6.02
CA SER A 605 -21.49 -1.43 -6.43
C SER A 605 -22.66 -0.98 -7.30
N THR A 606 -23.42 0.01 -6.81
CA THR A 606 -24.55 0.63 -7.53
C THR A 606 -24.45 2.15 -7.61
N ARG A 607 -23.32 2.72 -7.14
CA ARG A 607 -23.10 4.15 -6.93
C ARG A 607 -23.11 4.93 -8.25
N THR A 608 -22.51 4.39 -9.31
CA THR A 608 -22.44 5.04 -10.64
C THR A 608 -23.24 4.31 -11.72
N GLY A 609 -23.61 5.00 -12.79
CA GLY A 609 -24.29 4.39 -13.95
C GLY A 609 -23.47 3.27 -14.60
N LYS A 610 -22.14 3.39 -14.54
CA LYS A 610 -21.19 2.37 -14.98
C LYS A 610 -21.18 1.16 -14.06
N ALA A 611 -21.12 1.36 -12.73
CA ALA A 611 -21.18 0.25 -11.77
C ALA A 611 -22.47 -0.57 -11.89
N ARG A 612 -23.60 0.10 -12.11
CA ARG A 612 -24.89 -0.58 -12.37
C ARG A 612 -24.86 -1.42 -13.66
N LEU A 613 -24.19 -0.93 -14.70
CA LEU A 613 -24.01 -1.67 -15.95
C LEU A 613 -23.09 -2.89 -15.74
N ASP A 614 -21.97 -2.72 -15.04
CA ASP A 614 -20.99 -3.77 -14.78
C ASP A 614 -21.59 -4.88 -13.90
N GLY A 615 -22.29 -4.51 -12.83
CA GLY A 615 -23.03 -5.44 -11.98
C GLY A 615 -24.12 -6.20 -12.75
N ALA A 616 -24.84 -5.52 -13.65
CA ALA A 616 -25.86 -6.16 -14.50
C ALA A 616 -25.26 -7.14 -15.51
N LEU A 617 -24.13 -6.80 -16.12
CA LEU A 617 -23.42 -7.64 -17.07
C LEU A 617 -22.81 -8.88 -16.40
N LEU A 618 -22.19 -8.72 -15.22
CA LEU A 618 -21.65 -9.82 -14.43
C LEU A 618 -22.75 -10.77 -13.95
N THR A 619 -23.86 -10.22 -13.47
CA THR A 619 -25.07 -10.98 -13.09
C THR A 619 -25.63 -11.81 -14.25
N ALA A 620 -25.67 -11.24 -15.45
CA ALA A 620 -26.15 -11.93 -16.64
C ALA A 620 -25.24 -13.10 -17.03
N TRP A 621 -23.93 -12.88 -16.93
CA TRP A 621 -22.92 -13.90 -17.20
C TRP A 621 -22.99 -15.06 -16.20
N LEU A 622 -23.07 -14.76 -14.89
CA LEU A 622 -23.12 -15.77 -13.81
C LEU A 622 -24.36 -16.66 -13.95
N ASN A 623 -25.52 -16.07 -14.24
CA ASN A 623 -26.75 -16.83 -14.49
C ASN A 623 -26.63 -17.78 -15.71
N TRP A 624 -25.93 -17.37 -16.76
CA TRP A 624 -25.71 -18.21 -17.93
C TRP A 624 -24.76 -19.38 -17.61
N ALA A 625 -23.64 -19.09 -16.94
CA ALA A 625 -22.65 -20.09 -16.52
C ALA A 625 -23.25 -21.13 -15.56
N HIS A 626 -24.16 -20.68 -14.70
CA HIS A 626 -24.88 -21.53 -13.75
C HIS A 626 -25.98 -22.41 -14.39
N GLY A 627 -26.24 -22.28 -15.70
CA GLY A 627 -27.12 -23.18 -16.45
C GLY A 627 -28.44 -22.58 -16.93
N VAL A 628 -28.75 -21.33 -16.57
CA VAL A 628 -30.04 -20.74 -16.89
C VAL A 628 -30.13 -20.39 -18.38
N ASN A 629 -31.14 -20.91 -19.07
CA ASN A 629 -31.41 -20.60 -20.48
C ASN A 629 -32.41 -19.44 -20.61
N GLY A 630 -32.17 -18.54 -21.57
CA GLY A 630 -33.05 -17.39 -21.85
C GLY A 630 -32.29 -16.06 -21.84
N THR A 631 -31.85 -15.65 -23.03
CA THR A 631 -30.97 -14.51 -23.36
C THR A 631 -31.61 -13.12 -23.21
N SER A 632 -32.66 -12.96 -22.41
CA SER A 632 -33.30 -11.66 -22.19
C SER A 632 -32.47 -10.67 -21.35
N ALA A 633 -31.36 -11.11 -20.75
CA ALA A 633 -30.46 -10.25 -19.99
C ALA A 633 -29.58 -9.34 -20.87
N MET A 634 -29.31 -9.73 -22.13
CA MET A 634 -28.65 -8.82 -23.09
C MET A 634 -29.57 -7.68 -23.53
N THR A 635 -30.89 -7.84 -23.44
CA THR A 635 -31.89 -6.88 -23.94
C THR A 635 -32.07 -5.67 -23.01
N ALA A 636 -31.73 -5.81 -21.72
CA ALA A 636 -31.66 -4.69 -20.78
C ALA A 636 -30.38 -3.86 -20.99
N ALA A 637 -29.24 -4.53 -21.23
CA ALA A 637 -27.99 -3.88 -21.64
C ALA A 637 -28.12 -3.21 -23.03
N GLU A 638 -28.92 -3.77 -23.95
CA GLU A 638 -29.28 -3.14 -25.23
C GLU A 638 -30.10 -1.86 -25.05
N LYS A 639 -31.01 -1.78 -24.06
CA LYS A 639 -31.81 -0.58 -23.79
C LYS A 639 -30.98 0.56 -23.19
N VAL A 640 -30.04 0.25 -22.29
CA VAL A 640 -29.12 1.25 -21.71
C VAL A 640 -28.11 1.73 -22.76
N ARG A 641 -27.60 0.84 -23.62
CA ARG A 641 -26.65 1.18 -24.69
C ARG A 641 -27.27 1.89 -25.90
N GLN A 642 -28.59 1.82 -26.10
CA GLN A 642 -29.30 2.61 -27.11
C GLN A 642 -29.31 4.12 -26.79
N ALA A 643 -28.97 4.53 -25.57
CA ALA A 643 -28.74 5.93 -25.22
C ALA A 643 -27.36 6.44 -25.69
N THR A 644 -26.38 5.57 -25.93
CA THR A 644 -24.98 5.91 -26.23
C THR A 644 -24.40 5.04 -27.36
N LYS A 645 -24.92 5.28 -28.58
CA LYS A 645 -24.42 4.91 -29.93
C LYS A 645 -23.28 3.86 -30.01
N PRO A 646 -23.64 2.60 -30.32
CA PRO A 646 -23.02 1.92 -31.46
C PRO A 646 -24.03 1.12 -32.29
N SER A 647 -23.71 0.87 -33.57
CA SER A 647 -24.68 0.32 -34.53
C SER A 647 -25.03 -1.16 -34.28
N SER A 648 -26.28 -1.53 -34.58
CA SER A 648 -26.83 -2.89 -34.40
C SER A 648 -26.05 -3.98 -35.16
N ALA A 649 -25.35 -3.60 -36.23
CA ALA A 649 -24.51 -4.49 -37.02
C ALA A 649 -23.22 -4.90 -36.29
N ALA A 650 -22.61 -3.97 -35.52
CA ALA A 650 -21.40 -4.24 -34.73
C ALA A 650 -21.70 -5.21 -33.58
N LEU A 651 -22.86 -5.04 -32.95
CA LEU A 651 -23.35 -5.90 -31.86
C LEU A 651 -23.70 -7.31 -32.33
N LYS A 652 -24.42 -7.47 -33.45
CA LYS A 652 -24.72 -8.80 -34.03
C LYS A 652 -23.44 -9.58 -34.40
N LYS A 653 -22.40 -8.87 -34.84
CA LYS A 653 -21.07 -9.46 -35.14
C LYS A 653 -20.37 -9.91 -33.85
N ALA A 654 -20.46 -9.14 -32.77
CA ALA A 654 -19.92 -9.51 -31.46
C ALA A 654 -20.65 -10.73 -30.86
N THR A 655 -21.99 -10.75 -30.85
CA THR A 655 -22.78 -11.90 -30.36
C THR A 655 -22.47 -13.18 -31.13
N LYS A 656 -22.31 -13.10 -32.45
CA LYS A 656 -21.96 -14.25 -33.28
C LYS A 656 -20.53 -14.75 -33.07
N ASN A 657 -19.61 -13.85 -32.68
CA ASN A 657 -18.24 -14.20 -32.34
C ASN A 657 -18.15 -14.85 -30.95
N VAL A 658 -18.84 -14.31 -29.93
CA VAL A 658 -18.94 -14.93 -28.59
C VAL A 658 -19.50 -16.34 -28.66
N LEU A 659 -20.57 -16.55 -29.44
CA LEU A 659 -21.17 -17.87 -29.64
C LEU A 659 -20.29 -18.85 -30.45
N LYS A 660 -19.24 -18.35 -31.13
CA LYS A 660 -18.28 -19.18 -31.89
C LYS A 660 -17.06 -19.59 -31.07
N THR A 661 -16.65 -18.80 -30.09
CA THR A 661 -15.45 -19.09 -29.26
C THR A 661 -15.71 -20.10 -28.15
N VAL A 662 -16.98 -20.42 -27.88
CA VAL A 662 -17.42 -21.28 -26.76
C VAL A 662 -17.96 -22.64 -27.23
N LYS A 663 -17.62 -23.05 -28.46
CA LYS A 663 -17.92 -24.39 -28.99
C LYS A 663 -16.70 -25.27 -29.02
#